data_AF-A0A446C5J2-F1
#
_entry.id   AF-A0A446C5J2-F1
#
_cell.length_a   1.000
_cell.length_b   1.000
_cell.length_c   1.000
_cell.angle_alpha   90.00
_cell.angle_beta   90.00
_cell.angle_gamma   90.00
#
_symmetry.space_group_name_H-M   'P 1'
#
loop_
_entity.id
_entity.type
_entity.pdbx_description
1 polymer ?
#
loop_
_entity_poly.entity_id
_entity_poly.type
_entity_poly.pdbx_seq_one_letter_code
_entity_poly.pdbx_strand_id
1 'polypeptide(L)'
;MVELTVDGNKVEVPEGSMVMHAAQKVGLYVPHFCYHKKLSIAANCRMCLVEVEKAPKALPACATPVTNGMVVHTCSEKARAAQKSVMEFLLINHPLDCPICDQGGECQLQDLAVGYGGSSSRYQEEKRVVFHKDLGPLVSAEEMSRCIHCTRCVRFGQEIAGVMELGMLGRGEHSEITTFVGRSIESELSGNMIDICPVGALTSKPFRYSARTWELARRRSVSPHDSLGANLVVQVKGDRVMRVVPFEDEAINECWISDRDRFSYEGLNSEDRLSAPMIKGTDGKWQEASWADALQAVAQGLSRVRDSFGAGQIGALASEYATTEEYALLGRLVRSLGSENIDFRLRQTDPAFDAALTGAPWLGMPVAELDNLDRVLVVGSFLRKDHPLMAQRLRQAAKRGTQILMVDSAADDPLMPVAARITVAPSELARALAEVAVALAQAKDQAVPAEFAAVVPGDNAKAIAASLASGANTAVLMGNLAVASAQASTLAANGRAVADLAGGKFGFLTSGGNTVGGYLAGAIPGKGGKNAAAMLAEPLKAYIVLHAEPLLDADNGQQAIAALRGAQFAVALTPYRSAAAEWADVMLPVSPFTETSGTFVNAQGLAQSFKGTVTPFGQTRPAWKVLRVLGNVLHLAGFDDETSESVRDSALAGGIETRLSNDIKAPLGLGQAGTGLERVADVPIYRSDAMVRRSEPLQASPASKKPAAAMNGRTLTSLGLTAGAKVRVSGGQGAVELETVQDDAVADRAVRISAAFENTAALGGAFGQISVERA
;
A
#
# COMPACT_ATOMS: atom_id res chain seq x y z
N MET A 1 -3.58 29.18 -24.84
CA MET A 1 -3.50 29.93 -23.57
C MET A 1 -4.52 31.05 -23.62
N VAL A 2 -5.12 31.40 -22.48
CA VAL A 2 -6.11 32.48 -22.35
C VAL A 2 -5.55 33.51 -21.36
N GLU A 3 -5.48 34.78 -21.76
CA GLU A 3 -5.04 35.89 -20.90
C GLU A 3 -6.25 36.52 -20.19
N LEU A 4 -6.14 36.73 -18.87
CA LEU A 4 -7.12 37.42 -18.07
C LEU A 4 -6.45 38.23 -16.96
N THR A 5 -7.21 39.09 -16.28
CA THR A 5 -6.75 39.88 -15.13
C THR A 5 -7.50 39.46 -13.88
N VAL A 6 -6.78 39.11 -12.81
CA VAL A 6 -7.36 38.77 -11.50
C VAL A 6 -6.79 39.71 -10.43
N ASP A 7 -7.65 40.53 -9.81
CA ASP A 7 -7.27 41.57 -8.85
C ASP A 7 -6.12 42.47 -9.34
N GLY A 8 -6.18 42.88 -10.61
CA GLY A 8 -5.15 43.70 -11.26
C GLY A 8 -3.93 42.95 -11.78
N ASN A 9 -3.79 41.65 -11.47
CA ASN A 9 -2.68 40.82 -11.93
C ASN A 9 -3.03 40.15 -13.27
N LYS A 10 -2.22 40.37 -14.30
CA LYS A 10 -2.32 39.64 -15.56
C LYS A 10 -1.88 38.19 -15.35
N VAL A 11 -2.65 37.24 -15.87
CA VAL A 11 -2.37 35.82 -15.79
C VAL A 11 -2.78 35.12 -17.07
N GLU A 12 -1.97 34.15 -17.48
CA GLU A 12 -2.28 33.25 -18.58
C GLU A 12 -2.53 31.85 -18.05
N VAL A 13 -3.61 31.20 -18.50
CA VAL A 13 -3.92 29.80 -18.14
C VAL A 13 -4.28 28.97 -19.38
N PRO A 14 -4.19 27.63 -19.33
CA PRO A 14 -4.67 26.77 -20.40
C PRO A 14 -6.15 27.00 -20.70
N GLU A 15 -6.55 26.83 -21.95
CA GLU A 15 -7.96 26.88 -22.35
C GLU A 15 -8.77 25.81 -21.60
N GLY A 16 -10.02 26.13 -21.24
CA GLY A 16 -10.86 25.27 -20.39
C GLY A 16 -10.60 25.40 -18.89
N SER A 17 -9.61 26.20 -18.46
CA SER A 17 -9.39 26.51 -17.05
C SER A 17 -10.54 27.32 -16.44
N MET A 18 -10.75 27.16 -15.13
CA MET A 18 -11.72 27.94 -14.36
C MET A 18 -11.04 29.15 -13.74
N VAL A 19 -11.83 30.18 -13.38
CA VAL A 19 -11.35 31.37 -12.64
C VAL A 19 -10.60 30.97 -11.37
N MET A 20 -11.01 29.89 -10.69
CA MET A 20 -10.30 29.34 -9.52
C MET A 20 -8.84 28.97 -9.83
N HIS A 21 -8.56 28.38 -11.00
CA HIS A 21 -7.20 28.01 -11.41
C HIS A 21 -6.35 29.26 -11.67
N ALA A 22 -6.95 30.27 -12.31
CA ALA A 22 -6.28 31.55 -12.58
C ALA A 22 -5.92 32.28 -11.29
N ALA A 23 -6.84 32.35 -10.32
CA ALA A 23 -6.58 32.95 -9.01
C ALA A 23 -5.46 32.21 -8.25
N GLN A 24 -5.49 30.87 -8.24
CA GLN A 24 -4.44 30.07 -7.62
C GLN A 24 -3.07 30.29 -8.26
N LYS A 25 -2.99 30.43 -9.60
CA LYS A 25 -1.74 30.65 -10.33
C LYS A 25 -1.05 31.97 -9.95
N VAL A 26 -1.81 32.99 -9.56
CA VAL A 26 -1.26 34.27 -9.06
C VAL A 26 -1.18 34.35 -7.53
N GLY A 27 -1.35 33.22 -6.83
CA GLY A 27 -1.24 33.16 -5.37
C GLY A 27 -2.43 33.78 -4.61
N LEU A 28 -3.57 34.02 -5.28
CA LEU A 28 -4.77 34.57 -4.65
C LEU A 28 -5.67 33.46 -4.13
N TYR A 29 -6.04 33.56 -2.86
CA TYR A 29 -6.94 32.61 -2.21
C TYR A 29 -8.41 33.02 -2.39
N VAL A 30 -9.20 32.17 -3.07
CA VAL A 30 -10.66 32.31 -3.15
C VAL A 30 -11.31 31.35 -2.15
N PRO A 31 -12.15 31.82 -1.21
CA PRO A 31 -12.74 30.96 -0.18
C PRO A 31 -13.68 29.91 -0.78
N HIS A 32 -13.59 28.65 -0.34
CA HIS A 32 -14.35 27.56 -0.93
C HIS A 32 -14.54 26.36 0.02
N PHE A 33 -15.65 25.63 -0.13
CA PHE A 33 -15.93 24.41 0.65
C PHE A 33 -16.19 23.16 -0.17
N CYS A 34 -16.73 23.27 -1.39
CA CYS A 34 -17.01 22.10 -2.21
C CYS A 34 -15.94 21.87 -3.28
N TYR A 35 -15.18 22.89 -3.67
CA TYR A 35 -14.08 22.73 -4.62
C TYR A 35 -12.93 21.95 -4.00
N HIS A 36 -12.39 20.97 -4.71
CA HIS A 36 -11.15 20.28 -4.36
C HIS A 36 -10.42 20.00 -5.68
N LYS A 37 -9.11 20.28 -5.74
CA LYS A 37 -8.34 20.25 -7.01
C LYS A 37 -8.31 18.89 -7.72
N LYS A 38 -8.51 17.80 -6.97
CA LYS A 38 -8.56 16.42 -7.49
C LYS A 38 -9.97 15.87 -7.68
N LEU A 39 -11.02 16.65 -7.40
CA LEU A 39 -12.40 16.24 -7.64
C LEU A 39 -13.00 17.06 -8.77
N SER A 40 -14.08 16.52 -9.35
CA SER A 40 -14.94 17.26 -10.27
C SER A 40 -15.45 18.57 -9.66
N ILE A 41 -16.04 19.43 -10.47
CA ILE A 41 -16.62 20.71 -10.02
C ILE A 41 -18.11 20.51 -9.75
N ALA A 42 -18.57 20.81 -8.53
CA ALA A 42 -19.99 20.73 -8.17
C ALA A 42 -20.67 22.09 -7.94
N ALA A 43 -19.91 23.11 -7.52
CA ALA A 43 -20.43 24.44 -7.16
C ALA A 43 -21.55 24.46 -6.08
N ASN A 44 -21.65 23.42 -5.24
CA ASN A 44 -22.68 23.29 -4.19
C ASN A 44 -22.66 24.42 -3.15
N CYS A 45 -21.48 24.81 -2.66
CA CYS A 45 -21.38 25.71 -1.51
C CYS A 45 -21.57 27.19 -1.83
N ARG A 46 -21.35 27.61 -3.08
CA ARG A 46 -21.31 29.02 -3.50
C ARG A 46 -20.35 29.93 -2.72
N MET A 47 -19.46 29.42 -1.88
CA MET A 47 -18.52 30.25 -1.11
C MET A 47 -17.48 30.95 -2.00
N CYS A 48 -17.18 30.40 -3.17
CA CYS A 48 -16.19 30.95 -4.11
C CYS A 48 -16.76 32.03 -5.07
N LEU A 49 -17.83 32.73 -4.69
CA LEU A 49 -18.40 33.77 -5.54
C LEU A 49 -17.43 34.95 -5.69
N VAL A 50 -17.16 35.34 -6.92
CA VAL A 50 -16.28 36.47 -7.29
C VAL A 50 -17.03 37.41 -8.23
N GLU A 51 -16.58 38.65 -8.33
CA GLU A 51 -17.09 39.59 -9.31
C GLU A 51 -16.32 39.44 -10.63
N VAL A 52 -17.05 39.29 -11.72
CA VAL A 52 -16.49 39.33 -13.08
C VAL A 52 -17.09 40.56 -13.75
N GLU A 53 -16.26 41.40 -14.36
CA GLU A 53 -16.75 42.61 -15.02
C GLU A 53 -17.80 42.27 -16.08
N LYS A 54 -18.81 43.15 -16.20
CA LYS A 54 -19.97 42.98 -17.10
C LYS A 54 -20.89 41.79 -16.75
N ALA A 55 -20.60 41.01 -15.71
CA ALA A 55 -21.52 40.00 -15.20
C ALA A 55 -22.56 40.64 -14.23
N PRO A 56 -23.86 40.39 -14.43
CA PRO A 56 -24.91 41.02 -13.62
C PRO A 56 -24.88 40.54 -12.15
N LYS A 57 -24.42 39.31 -11.91
CA LYS A 57 -24.33 38.68 -10.59
C LYS A 57 -22.91 38.20 -10.30
N ALA A 58 -22.59 37.98 -9.04
CA ALA A 58 -21.35 37.29 -8.66
C ALA A 58 -21.38 35.87 -9.23
N LEU A 59 -20.23 35.39 -9.71
CA LEU A 59 -20.10 34.10 -10.39
C LEU A 59 -19.22 33.15 -9.57
N PRO A 60 -19.50 31.84 -9.56
CA PRO A 60 -18.70 30.88 -8.81
C PRO A 60 -17.34 30.69 -9.50
N ALA A 61 -16.25 31.07 -8.85
CA ALA A 61 -14.90 30.94 -9.42
C ALA A 61 -14.56 29.50 -9.82
N CYS A 62 -15.07 28.51 -9.09
CA CYS A 62 -14.80 27.10 -9.36
C CYS A 62 -15.46 26.56 -10.63
N ALA A 63 -16.49 27.21 -11.16
CA ALA A 63 -17.29 26.72 -12.28
C ALA A 63 -17.47 27.75 -13.41
N THR A 64 -16.71 28.86 -13.35
CA THR A 64 -16.71 29.89 -14.39
C THR A 64 -15.47 29.69 -15.24
N PRO A 65 -15.59 29.24 -16.51
CA PRO A 65 -14.46 29.14 -17.42
C PRO A 65 -13.87 30.52 -17.70
N VAL A 66 -12.54 30.60 -17.81
CA VAL A 66 -11.87 31.84 -18.19
C VAL A 66 -12.11 32.16 -19.66
N THR A 67 -12.19 33.46 -19.99
CA THR A 67 -12.23 33.95 -21.37
C THR A 67 -11.17 35.02 -21.57
N ASN A 68 -10.73 35.22 -22.81
CA ASN A 68 -9.67 36.19 -23.10
C ASN A 68 -10.12 37.62 -22.74
N GLY A 69 -9.28 38.36 -22.03
CA GLY A 69 -9.57 39.71 -21.54
C GLY A 69 -10.59 39.76 -20.39
N MET A 70 -10.93 38.62 -19.77
CA MET A 70 -11.78 38.60 -18.57
C MET A 70 -11.11 39.38 -17.43
N VAL A 71 -11.88 40.18 -16.69
CA VAL A 71 -11.41 40.88 -15.49
C VAL A 71 -12.20 40.38 -14.30
N VAL A 72 -11.49 39.85 -13.31
CA VAL A 72 -12.05 39.23 -12.10
C VAL A 72 -11.58 40.00 -10.87
N HIS A 73 -12.53 40.35 -10.00
CA HIS A 73 -12.29 40.95 -8.69
C HIS A 73 -12.72 39.94 -7.61
N THR A 74 -11.76 39.37 -6.88
CA THR A 74 -12.04 38.31 -5.89
C THR A 74 -12.52 38.87 -4.55
N CYS A 75 -12.18 40.14 -4.27
CA CYS A 75 -12.40 40.77 -2.97
C CYS A 75 -13.15 42.12 -3.05
N SER A 76 -13.88 42.37 -4.14
CA SER A 76 -14.75 43.55 -4.28
C SER A 76 -15.88 43.55 -3.24
N GLU A 77 -16.56 44.70 -3.08
CA GLU A 77 -17.72 44.82 -2.18
C GLU A 77 -18.81 43.80 -2.55
N LYS A 78 -19.09 43.65 -3.84
CA LYS A 78 -20.05 42.67 -4.37
C LYS A 78 -19.65 41.23 -4.05
N ALA A 79 -18.38 40.87 -4.24
CA ALA A 79 -17.87 39.53 -3.94
C ALA A 79 -17.93 39.23 -2.43
N ARG A 80 -17.44 40.15 -1.60
CA ARG A 80 -17.45 40.00 -0.13
C ARG A 80 -18.87 39.92 0.43
N ALA A 81 -19.80 40.74 -0.07
CA ALA A 81 -21.20 40.69 0.33
C ALA A 81 -21.81 39.30 0.04
N ALA A 82 -21.59 38.78 -1.17
CA ALA A 82 -22.08 37.45 -1.55
C ALA A 82 -21.48 36.33 -0.68
N GLN A 83 -20.17 36.37 -0.41
CA GLN A 83 -19.47 35.40 0.43
C GLN A 83 -19.97 35.42 1.88
N LYS A 84 -20.22 36.61 2.45
CA LYS A 84 -20.79 36.77 3.80
C LYS A 84 -22.22 36.22 3.88
N SER A 85 -23.06 36.48 2.88
CA SER A 85 -24.41 35.89 2.82
C SER A 85 -24.38 34.37 2.73
N VAL A 86 -23.47 33.80 1.92
CA VAL A 86 -23.29 32.35 1.83
C VAL A 86 -22.83 31.77 3.18
N MET A 87 -21.89 32.42 3.86
CA MET A 87 -21.44 31.98 5.18
C MET A 87 -22.59 31.94 6.19
N GLU A 88 -23.46 32.95 6.18
CA GLU A 88 -24.65 32.93 7.03
C GLU A 88 -25.56 31.73 6.73
N PHE A 89 -25.86 31.46 5.45
CA PHE A 89 -26.65 30.28 5.05
C PHE A 89 -26.02 28.95 5.46
N LEU A 90 -24.70 28.83 5.45
CA LEU A 90 -24.02 27.63 5.93
C LEU A 90 -24.16 27.47 7.45
N LEU A 91 -24.17 28.58 8.19
CA LEU A 91 -24.23 28.59 9.65
C LEU A 91 -25.67 28.50 10.21
N ILE A 92 -26.72 28.75 9.43
CA ILE A 92 -28.11 28.67 9.94
C ILE A 92 -28.42 27.29 10.51
N ASN A 93 -27.97 26.22 9.86
CA ASN A 93 -28.22 24.83 10.25
C ASN A 93 -27.00 24.14 10.88
N HIS A 94 -25.82 24.77 10.86
CA HIS A 94 -24.63 24.22 11.51
C HIS A 94 -24.74 24.39 13.04
N PRO A 95 -24.44 23.34 13.84
CA PRO A 95 -24.51 23.41 15.29
C PRO A 95 -23.34 24.22 15.88
N LEU A 96 -23.53 24.77 17.08
CA LEU A 96 -22.48 25.52 17.81
C LEU A 96 -21.54 24.58 18.58
N ASP A 97 -21.10 23.53 17.91
CA ASP A 97 -20.32 22.43 18.47
C ASP A 97 -18.81 22.69 18.47
N CYS A 98 -18.34 23.83 17.96
CA CYS A 98 -16.90 24.10 17.79
C CYS A 98 -16.03 23.74 19.01
N PRO A 99 -16.45 23.98 20.28
CA PRO A 99 -15.65 23.60 21.45
C PRO A 99 -15.47 22.08 21.64
N ILE A 100 -16.47 21.28 21.24
CA ILE A 100 -16.46 19.82 21.39
C ILE A 100 -16.02 19.11 20.09
N CYS A 101 -16.17 19.74 18.94
CA CYS A 101 -15.84 19.20 17.62
C CYS A 101 -14.38 18.75 17.55
N ASP A 102 -14.12 17.54 17.03
CA ASP A 102 -12.77 16.96 16.91
C ASP A 102 -11.86 17.81 16.01
N GLN A 103 -12.38 18.23 14.84
CA GLN A 103 -11.68 19.12 13.89
C GLN A 103 -11.66 20.60 14.32
N GLY A 104 -12.07 20.93 15.55
CA GLY A 104 -11.91 22.29 16.07
C GLY A 104 -10.45 22.74 15.97
N GLY A 105 -10.20 23.90 15.37
CA GLY A 105 -8.88 24.46 15.10
C GLY A 105 -8.24 24.07 13.76
N GLU A 106 -8.83 23.12 13.02
CA GLU A 106 -8.43 22.76 11.65
C GLU A 106 -9.65 22.65 10.71
N CYS A 107 -10.78 23.18 11.15
CA CYS A 107 -12.03 23.17 10.42
C CYS A 107 -12.05 24.36 9.45
N GLN A 108 -12.07 24.06 8.14
CA GLN A 108 -12.14 25.09 7.10
C GLN A 108 -13.35 26.02 7.29
N LEU A 109 -14.49 25.50 7.79
CA LEU A 109 -15.67 26.33 8.07
C LEU A 109 -15.44 27.29 9.23
N GLN A 110 -14.75 26.85 10.28
CA GLN A 110 -14.38 27.72 11.38
C GLN A 110 -13.48 28.86 10.90
N ASP A 111 -12.43 28.54 10.14
CA ASP A 111 -11.46 29.54 9.66
C ASP A 111 -12.12 30.58 8.75
N LEU A 112 -12.97 30.14 7.83
CA LEU A 112 -13.69 31.05 6.95
C LEU A 112 -14.80 31.82 7.67
N ALA A 113 -15.43 31.25 8.70
CA ALA A 113 -16.45 31.94 9.48
C ALA A 113 -15.86 33.12 10.28
N VAL A 114 -14.60 33.06 10.72
CA VAL A 114 -13.94 34.19 11.40
C VAL A 114 -13.85 35.42 10.48
N GLY A 115 -13.57 35.22 9.18
CA GLY A 115 -13.44 36.32 8.21
C GLY A 115 -14.74 36.75 7.52
N TYR A 116 -15.65 35.81 7.28
CA TYR A 116 -16.86 36.02 6.45
C TYR A 116 -18.17 35.83 7.23
N GLY A 117 -18.12 35.35 8.48
CA GLY A 117 -19.30 35.21 9.33
C GLY A 117 -19.73 36.52 9.96
N GLY A 118 -21.02 36.64 10.30
CA GLY A 118 -21.52 37.70 11.16
C GLY A 118 -21.18 37.44 12.63
N SER A 119 -21.14 38.50 13.45
CA SER A 119 -20.96 38.37 14.90
C SER A 119 -22.20 37.82 15.63
N SER A 120 -23.36 37.80 14.96
CA SER A 120 -24.62 37.24 15.44
C SER A 120 -25.40 36.62 14.29
N SER A 121 -26.24 35.63 14.60
CA SER A 121 -27.17 35.01 13.64
C SER A 121 -28.49 35.78 13.63
N ARG A 122 -29.02 36.06 12.44
CA ARG A 122 -30.40 36.56 12.27
C ARG A 122 -31.42 35.42 12.28
N TYR A 123 -30.98 34.18 12.04
CA TYR A 123 -31.81 32.99 12.08
C TYR A 123 -32.12 32.60 13.53
N GLN A 124 -33.41 32.56 13.87
CA GLN A 124 -33.93 32.27 15.22
C GLN A 124 -34.79 31.00 15.26
N GLU A 125 -34.95 30.31 14.13
CA GLU A 125 -35.74 29.09 14.05
C GLU A 125 -34.95 27.88 14.55
N GLU A 126 -35.65 26.76 14.70
CA GLU A 126 -35.01 25.50 15.07
C GLU A 126 -34.03 25.05 13.97
N LYS A 127 -32.87 24.56 14.40
CA LYS A 127 -31.86 24.00 13.50
C LYS A 127 -32.20 22.54 13.21
N ARG A 128 -31.97 22.12 11.97
CA ARG A 128 -32.11 20.71 11.62
C ARG A 128 -31.14 19.84 12.43
N VAL A 129 -31.56 18.61 12.73
CA VAL A 129 -30.73 17.59 13.39
C VAL A 129 -30.64 16.38 12.48
N VAL A 130 -29.44 15.87 12.27
CA VAL A 130 -29.17 14.68 11.48
C VAL A 130 -28.55 13.63 12.38
N PHE A 131 -29.17 12.44 12.44
CA PHE A 131 -28.70 11.35 13.27
C PHE A 131 -27.37 10.76 12.77
N HIS A 132 -26.62 10.20 13.72
CA HIS A 132 -25.36 9.50 13.47
C HIS A 132 -25.54 8.34 12.50
N LYS A 133 -24.45 7.96 11.85
CA LYS A 133 -24.42 6.88 10.86
C LYS A 133 -23.23 5.98 11.13
N ASP A 134 -23.43 4.66 11.03
CA ASP A 134 -22.32 3.72 11.11
C ASP A 134 -21.65 3.60 9.73
N LEU A 135 -20.41 4.05 9.66
CA LEU A 135 -19.56 3.96 8.47
C LEU A 135 -18.47 2.89 8.60
N GLY A 136 -18.47 2.12 9.69
CA GLY A 136 -17.41 1.16 10.01
C GLY A 136 -16.40 1.70 11.03
N PRO A 137 -15.23 1.05 11.16
CA PRO A 137 -14.30 1.30 12.26
C PRO A 137 -13.35 2.48 12.03
N LEU A 138 -13.22 2.99 10.79
CA LEU A 138 -12.19 3.98 10.42
C LEU A 138 -12.72 5.42 10.42
N VAL A 139 -13.87 5.63 9.78
CA VAL A 139 -14.49 6.96 9.62
C VAL A 139 -15.66 7.07 10.58
N SER A 140 -15.68 8.14 11.38
CA SER A 140 -16.78 8.48 12.27
C SER A 140 -17.75 9.43 11.57
N ALA A 141 -19.03 9.13 11.63
CA ALA A 141 -20.14 10.00 11.22
C ALA A 141 -21.14 10.21 12.37
N GLU A 142 -20.61 10.41 13.57
CA GLU A 142 -21.41 10.68 14.77
C GLU A 142 -22.12 12.05 14.70
N GLU A 143 -21.48 13.05 14.09
CA GLU A 143 -21.99 14.42 14.08
C GLU A 143 -22.37 14.92 12.69
N MET A 144 -23.26 14.18 12.02
CA MET A 144 -23.74 14.53 10.69
C MET A 144 -24.56 15.82 10.64
N SER A 145 -25.06 16.33 11.78
CA SER A 145 -25.63 17.68 11.88
C SER A 145 -24.64 18.78 11.48
N ARG A 146 -23.32 18.52 11.57
CA ARG A 146 -22.27 19.45 11.12
C ARG A 146 -22.12 19.49 9.60
N CYS A 147 -22.65 18.51 8.87
CA CYS A 147 -22.46 18.40 7.43
C CYS A 147 -23.12 19.58 6.68
N ILE A 148 -22.37 20.19 5.76
CA ILE A 148 -22.83 21.30 4.90
C ILE A 148 -23.21 20.85 3.48
N HIS A 149 -23.36 19.54 3.24
CA HIS A 149 -23.73 18.97 1.95
C HIS A 149 -22.86 19.41 0.76
N CYS A 150 -21.55 19.60 1.00
CA CYS A 150 -20.63 19.97 -0.07
C CYS A 150 -20.39 18.85 -1.09
N THR A 151 -20.80 17.61 -0.76
CA THR A 151 -20.63 16.35 -1.52
C THR A 151 -19.18 16.00 -1.89
N ARG A 152 -18.17 16.55 -1.21
CA ARG A 152 -16.76 16.15 -1.41
C ARG A 152 -16.54 14.66 -1.11
N CYS A 153 -17.08 14.13 0.00
CA CYS A 153 -16.93 12.71 0.36
C CYS A 153 -17.59 11.76 -0.65
N VAL A 154 -18.80 12.07 -1.12
CA VAL A 154 -19.52 11.29 -2.16
C VAL A 154 -18.70 11.23 -3.45
N ARG A 155 -18.24 12.39 -3.93
CA ARG A 155 -17.42 12.48 -5.15
C ARG A 155 -16.06 11.83 -4.98
N PHE A 156 -15.44 11.93 -3.81
CA PHE A 156 -14.21 11.19 -3.51
C PHE A 156 -14.42 9.67 -3.66
N GLY A 157 -15.48 9.13 -3.07
CA GLY A 157 -15.84 7.71 -3.21
C GLY A 157 -15.92 7.29 -4.67
N GLN A 158 -16.78 7.97 -5.43
CA GLN A 158 -17.02 7.66 -6.83
C GLN A 158 -15.80 7.90 -7.74
N GLU A 159 -15.12 9.03 -7.57
CA GLU A 159 -14.11 9.49 -8.53
C GLU A 159 -12.70 8.99 -8.18
N ILE A 160 -12.33 8.97 -6.90
CA ILE A 160 -10.97 8.64 -6.48
C ILE A 160 -10.89 7.19 -6.01
N ALA A 161 -11.71 6.82 -5.03
CA ALA A 161 -11.78 5.45 -4.52
C ALA A 161 -12.34 4.45 -5.56
N GLY A 162 -13.15 4.92 -6.51
CA GLY A 162 -13.74 4.10 -7.57
C GLY A 162 -15.00 3.34 -7.16
N VAL A 163 -15.54 3.61 -5.97
CA VAL A 163 -16.74 2.96 -5.43
C VAL A 163 -17.64 3.98 -4.74
N MET A 164 -18.92 4.00 -5.12
CA MET A 164 -19.90 4.92 -4.56
C MET A 164 -20.52 4.32 -3.30
N GLU A 165 -19.91 4.58 -2.16
CA GLU A 165 -20.34 4.05 -0.86
C GLU A 165 -21.21 5.04 -0.10
N LEU A 166 -20.99 6.34 -0.33
CA LEU A 166 -21.79 7.43 0.17
C LEU A 166 -22.63 8.05 -0.96
N GLY A 167 -23.86 8.44 -0.62
CA GLY A 167 -24.76 9.19 -1.49
C GLY A 167 -25.46 10.32 -0.72
N MET A 168 -26.23 11.13 -1.43
CA MET A 168 -27.09 12.15 -0.84
C MET A 168 -28.56 11.79 -1.07
N LEU A 169 -29.29 11.50 0.00
CA LEU A 169 -30.73 11.29 -0.03
C LEU A 169 -31.48 12.59 0.30
N GLY A 170 -32.77 12.64 -0.01
CA GLY A 170 -33.62 13.79 0.28
C GLY A 170 -33.37 15.00 -0.63
N ARG A 171 -34.06 16.11 -0.35
CA ARG A 171 -33.97 17.37 -1.11
C ARG A 171 -34.09 18.56 -0.17
N GLY A 172 -33.36 19.64 -0.48
CA GLY A 172 -33.41 20.87 0.31
C GLY A 172 -32.74 20.70 1.67
N GLU A 173 -33.38 21.17 2.73
CA GLU A 173 -32.86 21.04 4.10
C GLU A 173 -32.87 19.60 4.63
N HIS A 174 -33.76 18.76 4.09
CA HIS A 174 -33.85 17.32 4.40
C HIS A 174 -32.84 16.47 3.63
N SER A 175 -31.89 17.09 2.93
CA SER A 175 -30.80 16.34 2.32
C SER A 175 -29.90 15.75 3.39
N GLU A 176 -29.45 14.51 3.17
CA GLU A 176 -28.54 13.81 4.08
C GLU A 176 -27.50 13.03 3.29
N ILE A 177 -26.23 13.19 3.68
CA ILE A 177 -25.17 12.28 3.24
C ILE A 177 -25.31 10.99 4.04
N THR A 178 -25.46 9.85 3.35
CA THR A 178 -25.64 8.54 3.97
C THR A 178 -24.99 7.43 3.17
N THR A 179 -24.90 6.24 3.76
CA THR A 179 -24.40 5.05 3.07
C THR A 179 -25.43 4.49 2.11
N PHE A 180 -24.94 3.91 1.01
CA PHE A 180 -25.79 3.18 0.09
C PHE A 180 -26.23 1.85 0.74
N VAL A 181 -27.54 1.71 1.01
CA VAL A 181 -28.16 0.50 1.59
C VAL A 181 -27.62 0.14 2.99
N GLY A 182 -27.24 1.13 3.80
CA GLY A 182 -26.83 0.91 5.20
C GLY A 182 -25.53 0.14 5.37
N ARG A 183 -24.73 -0.03 4.31
CA ARG A 183 -23.44 -0.73 4.36
C ARG A 183 -22.33 0.15 4.92
N SER A 184 -21.35 -0.44 5.58
CA SER A 184 -20.13 0.26 5.98
C SER A 184 -19.30 0.65 4.75
N ILE A 185 -18.35 1.57 4.95
CA ILE A 185 -17.37 1.93 3.92
C ILE A 185 -16.25 0.88 3.95
N GLU A 186 -15.93 0.33 2.78
CA GLU A 186 -15.01 -0.79 2.56
C GLU A 186 -13.82 -0.44 1.66
N SER A 187 -13.86 0.71 0.96
CA SER A 187 -12.72 1.17 0.15
C SER A 187 -11.45 1.32 0.99
N GLU A 188 -10.34 0.82 0.46
CA GLU A 188 -9.00 0.95 1.04
C GLU A 188 -8.44 2.39 1.05
N LEU A 189 -9.17 3.36 0.48
CA LEU A 189 -8.83 4.78 0.47
C LEU A 189 -9.82 5.64 1.28
N SER A 190 -10.72 5.01 2.05
CA SER A 190 -11.88 5.67 2.67
C SER A 190 -11.52 6.77 3.68
N GLY A 191 -10.41 6.62 4.40
CA GLY A 191 -9.94 7.55 5.40
C GLY A 191 -9.61 8.93 4.86
N ASN A 192 -9.33 9.07 3.55
CA ASN A 192 -9.16 10.38 2.92
C ASN A 192 -10.46 11.21 2.89
N MET A 193 -11.62 10.60 3.12
CA MET A 193 -12.87 11.33 3.32
C MET A 193 -12.85 12.22 4.56
N ILE A 194 -11.99 11.93 5.53
CA ILE A 194 -11.79 12.74 6.73
C ILE A 194 -11.10 14.06 6.37
N ASP A 195 -10.01 13.98 5.60
CA ASP A 195 -9.21 15.14 5.18
C ASP A 195 -10.00 16.03 4.22
N ILE A 196 -10.83 15.42 3.36
CA ILE A 196 -11.62 16.16 2.38
C ILE A 196 -12.85 16.84 3.00
N CYS A 197 -13.28 16.40 4.21
CA CYS A 197 -14.44 16.96 4.90
C CYS A 197 -14.11 18.32 5.54
N PRO A 198 -14.78 19.41 5.12
CA PRO A 198 -14.39 20.75 5.58
C PRO A 198 -14.97 21.17 6.94
N VAL A 199 -15.80 20.34 7.60
CA VAL A 199 -16.73 20.76 8.67
C VAL A 199 -16.84 19.84 9.88
N GLY A 200 -15.91 18.89 10.07
CA GLY A 200 -15.92 17.99 11.24
C GLY A 200 -17.11 17.02 11.30
N ALA A 201 -17.79 16.79 10.18
CA ALA A 201 -18.89 15.83 10.07
C ALA A 201 -18.38 14.39 9.85
N LEU A 202 -17.24 14.25 9.15
CA LEU A 202 -16.52 13.00 9.01
C LEU A 202 -15.16 13.16 9.69
N THR A 203 -14.91 12.36 10.72
CA THR A 203 -13.70 12.43 11.56
C THR A 203 -13.02 11.06 11.65
N SER A 204 -11.77 11.04 12.09
CA SER A 204 -11.06 9.77 12.33
C SER A 204 -11.62 9.11 13.58
N LYS A 205 -12.27 7.95 13.44
CA LYS A 205 -12.88 7.23 14.58
C LYS A 205 -11.83 6.82 15.63
N PRO A 206 -10.63 6.32 15.26
CA PRO A 206 -9.59 5.98 16.23
C PRO A 206 -8.99 7.21 16.96
N PHE A 207 -8.86 8.35 16.27
CA PHE A 207 -8.23 9.55 16.82
C PHE A 207 -9.21 10.44 17.61
N ARG A 208 -10.51 10.36 17.32
CA ARG A 208 -11.53 11.28 17.81
C ARG A 208 -11.41 11.53 19.32
N TYR A 209 -11.28 12.81 19.68
CA TYR A 209 -11.17 13.32 21.06
C TYR A 209 -9.91 12.93 21.84
N SER A 210 -8.91 12.33 21.19
CA SER A 210 -7.64 12.00 21.85
C SER A 210 -6.70 13.21 22.00
N ALA A 211 -6.80 14.20 21.11
CA ALA A 211 -6.02 15.43 21.14
C ALA A 211 -6.68 16.55 20.30
N ARG A 212 -6.23 17.79 20.50
CA ARG A 212 -6.54 18.93 19.63
C ARG A 212 -5.41 19.22 18.65
N THR A 213 -5.76 19.71 17.47
CA THR A 213 -4.80 19.95 16.37
C THR A 213 -3.65 20.92 16.72
N TRP A 214 -3.88 21.86 17.65
CA TRP A 214 -2.83 22.78 18.15
C TRP A 214 -1.91 22.15 19.20
N GLU A 215 -2.28 21.01 19.79
CA GLU A 215 -1.40 20.24 20.68
C GLU A 215 -0.43 19.33 19.90
N LEU A 216 -0.67 19.15 18.60
CA LEU A 216 0.05 18.18 17.77
C LEU A 216 1.24 18.80 17.06
N ALA A 217 2.43 18.25 17.33
CA ALA A 217 3.60 18.48 16.50
C ALA A 217 3.46 17.73 15.18
N ARG A 218 3.82 18.38 14.07
CA ARG A 218 3.74 17.80 12.71
C ARG A 218 5.15 17.46 12.22
N ARG A 219 5.40 16.20 11.90
CA ARG A 219 6.71 15.70 11.41
C ARG A 219 6.52 14.98 10.08
N ARG A 220 7.40 15.26 9.10
CA ARG A 220 7.36 14.58 7.80
C ARG A 220 7.97 13.18 7.92
N SER A 221 7.38 12.21 7.23
CA SER A 221 7.88 10.83 7.13
C SER A 221 7.43 10.18 5.82
N VAL A 222 7.72 8.89 5.64
CA VAL A 222 7.40 8.08 4.47
C VAL A 222 6.74 6.78 4.94
N SER A 223 5.71 6.30 4.23
CA SER A 223 5.06 5.03 4.55
C SER A 223 5.97 3.83 4.26
N PRO A 224 6.07 2.85 5.19
CA PRO A 224 6.88 1.65 5.00
C PRO A 224 6.10 0.47 4.39
N HIS A 225 4.81 0.61 4.10
CA HIS A 225 3.92 -0.55 3.98
C HIS A 225 3.79 -1.14 2.56
N ASP A 226 3.55 -0.32 1.53
CA ASP A 226 3.63 -0.74 0.12
C ASP A 226 4.76 -0.04 -0.61
N SER A 227 4.98 -0.51 -1.84
CA SER A 227 6.08 -0.04 -2.68
C SER A 227 5.91 1.37 -3.24
N LEU A 228 4.82 2.09 -2.92
CA LEU A 228 4.68 3.48 -3.34
C LEU A 228 5.59 4.41 -2.52
N GLY A 229 5.72 4.13 -1.22
CA GLY A 229 6.38 5.02 -0.26
C GLY A 229 5.65 6.37 -0.16
N ALA A 230 4.35 6.35 0.17
CA ALA A 230 3.55 7.57 0.27
C ALA A 230 4.13 8.56 1.29
N ASN A 231 4.10 9.87 0.99
CA ASN A 231 4.58 10.89 1.92
C ASN A 231 3.57 11.17 3.03
N LEU A 232 4.05 11.27 4.26
CA LEU A 232 3.25 11.35 5.46
C LEU A 232 3.56 12.61 6.27
N VAL A 233 2.55 13.13 6.95
CA VAL A 233 2.70 13.97 8.14
C VAL A 233 2.26 13.16 9.35
N VAL A 234 3.22 12.74 10.16
CA VAL A 234 2.99 12.08 11.44
C VAL A 234 2.72 13.16 12.49
N GLN A 235 1.57 13.07 13.15
CA GLN A 235 1.15 14.03 14.16
C GLN A 235 1.32 13.44 15.56
N VAL A 236 2.03 14.18 16.41
CA VAL A 236 2.61 13.67 17.66
C VAL A 236 2.19 14.54 18.84
N LYS A 237 1.87 13.92 19.98
CA LYS A 237 1.66 14.59 21.27
C LYS A 237 2.59 13.96 22.31
N GLY A 238 3.53 14.74 22.84
CA GLY A 238 4.62 14.19 23.65
C GLY A 238 5.47 13.24 22.82
N ASP A 239 5.65 12.00 23.30
CA ASP A 239 6.38 10.93 22.60
C ASP A 239 5.44 9.89 21.97
N ARG A 240 4.17 10.24 21.72
CA ARG A 240 3.18 9.33 21.12
C ARG A 240 2.69 9.86 19.78
N VAL A 241 2.70 8.98 18.79
CA VAL A 241 2.01 9.20 17.51
C VAL A 241 0.52 9.12 17.75
N MET A 242 -0.20 10.18 17.42
CA MET A 242 -1.64 10.31 17.64
C MET A 242 -2.46 10.06 16.37
N ARG A 243 -1.94 10.47 15.20
CA ARG A 243 -2.52 10.16 13.89
C ARG A 243 -1.53 10.41 12.77
N VAL A 244 -1.84 9.89 11.58
CA VAL A 244 -1.09 10.10 10.34
C VAL A 244 -2.02 10.70 9.29
N VAL A 245 -1.55 11.73 8.57
CA VAL A 245 -2.26 12.39 7.47
C VAL A 245 -1.34 12.50 6.26
N PRO A 246 -1.86 12.62 5.02
CA PRO A 246 -1.02 12.71 3.82
C PRO A 246 -0.16 13.98 3.84
N PHE A 247 1.09 13.85 3.40
CA PHE A 247 1.85 14.98 2.87
C PHE A 247 1.72 14.96 1.35
N GLU A 248 1.47 16.12 0.75
CA GLU A 248 1.17 16.19 -0.66
C GLU A 248 2.44 16.11 -1.52
N ASP A 249 2.45 15.16 -2.46
CA ASP A 249 3.46 15.04 -3.52
C ASP A 249 2.80 14.52 -4.81
N GLU A 250 2.69 15.41 -5.81
CA GLU A 250 2.06 15.12 -7.10
C GLU A 250 2.75 13.98 -7.86
N ALA A 251 4.05 13.74 -7.65
CA ALA A 251 4.80 12.69 -8.32
C ALA A 251 4.57 11.30 -7.70
N ILE A 252 4.10 11.23 -6.45
CA ILE A 252 3.96 9.98 -5.68
C ILE A 252 2.49 9.75 -5.34
N ASN A 253 2.01 10.33 -4.24
CA ASN A 253 0.72 10.01 -3.65
C ASN A 253 -0.36 11.09 -3.86
N GLU A 254 -0.07 12.10 -4.68
CA GLU A 254 -0.91 13.29 -4.84
C GLU A 254 -1.21 13.89 -3.46
N CYS A 255 -2.47 13.89 -3.02
CA CYS A 255 -2.89 14.30 -1.68
C CYS A 255 -3.55 13.15 -0.89
N TRP A 256 -3.29 11.90 -1.27
CA TRP A 256 -3.94 10.71 -0.74
C TRP A 256 -2.95 9.80 -0.01
N ILE A 257 -3.45 8.98 0.91
CA ILE A 257 -2.74 7.83 1.49
C ILE A 257 -3.72 6.67 1.61
N SER A 258 -3.25 5.43 1.64
CA SER A 258 -4.13 4.30 1.91
C SER A 258 -4.59 4.28 3.37
N ASP A 259 -5.68 3.58 3.66
CA ASP A 259 -6.15 3.39 5.02
C ASP A 259 -5.15 2.60 5.87
N ARG A 260 -4.39 1.70 5.24
CA ARG A 260 -3.28 1.01 5.88
C ARG A 260 -2.23 2.01 6.37
N ASP A 261 -1.81 2.94 5.52
CA ASP A 261 -0.81 3.96 5.89
C ASP A 261 -1.36 4.95 6.94
N ARG A 262 -2.66 5.24 6.89
CA ARG A 262 -3.33 6.19 7.77
C ARG A 262 -3.52 5.66 9.19
N PHE A 263 -3.87 4.38 9.34
CA PHE A 263 -4.31 3.80 10.61
C PHE A 263 -3.36 2.74 11.18
N SER A 264 -2.26 2.41 10.50
CA SER A 264 -1.23 1.50 11.04
C SER A 264 -0.60 2.01 12.34
N TYR A 265 -0.61 3.34 12.58
CA TYR A 265 -0.03 3.94 13.77
C TYR A 265 -0.64 3.44 15.09
N GLU A 266 -1.88 2.94 15.09
CA GLU A 266 -2.49 2.30 16.27
C GLU A 266 -1.68 1.08 16.72
N GLY A 267 -1.05 0.36 15.77
CA GLY A 267 -0.13 -0.74 16.06
C GLY A 267 1.19 -0.33 16.72
N LEU A 268 1.54 0.96 16.72
CA LEU A 268 2.77 1.44 17.38
C LEU A 268 2.67 1.39 18.90
N ASN A 269 1.47 1.59 19.46
CA ASN A 269 1.25 1.64 20.90
C ASN A 269 0.61 0.36 21.46
N SER A 270 0.66 -0.75 20.70
CA SER A 270 0.08 -2.02 21.13
C SER A 270 0.76 -2.55 22.40
N GLU A 271 0.02 -3.25 23.25
CA GLU A 271 0.57 -3.92 24.45
C GLU A 271 1.63 -4.99 24.11
N ASP A 272 1.64 -5.49 22.88
CA ASP A 272 2.61 -6.47 22.38
C ASP A 272 3.98 -5.88 22.00
N ARG A 273 4.20 -4.57 22.19
CA ARG A 273 5.51 -3.93 21.94
C ARG A 273 6.59 -4.51 22.85
N LEU A 274 7.70 -4.93 22.25
CA LEU A 274 8.87 -5.38 23.00
C LEU A 274 9.62 -4.17 23.57
N SER A 275 9.67 -4.06 24.90
CA SER A 275 10.25 -2.90 25.60
C SER A 275 11.72 -3.06 25.98
N ALA A 276 12.22 -4.28 26.09
CA ALA A 276 13.58 -4.58 26.55
C ALA A 276 14.15 -5.83 25.86
N PRO A 277 15.49 -5.98 25.77
CA PRO A 277 16.10 -7.22 25.31
C PRO A 277 15.67 -8.40 26.18
N MET A 278 15.39 -9.54 25.55
CA MET A 278 14.97 -10.75 26.24
C MET A 278 15.85 -11.92 25.81
N ILE A 279 16.29 -12.72 26.79
CA ILE A 279 17.02 -13.97 26.55
C ILE A 279 16.17 -15.13 27.09
N LYS A 280 16.12 -16.22 26.33
CA LYS A 280 15.45 -17.45 26.75
C LYS A 280 16.41 -18.29 27.61
N GLY A 281 16.01 -18.54 28.85
CA GLY A 281 16.75 -19.41 29.76
C GLY A 281 16.72 -20.87 29.31
N THR A 282 17.60 -21.69 29.91
CA THR A 282 17.62 -23.15 29.68
C THR A 282 16.36 -23.85 30.19
N ASP A 283 15.60 -23.22 31.08
CA ASP A 283 14.28 -23.64 31.54
C ASP A 283 13.15 -23.24 30.57
N GLY A 284 13.50 -22.65 29.42
CA GLY A 284 12.57 -22.19 28.39
C GLY A 284 11.85 -20.89 28.72
N LYS A 285 12.16 -20.24 29.86
CA LYS A 285 11.48 -19.00 30.28
C LYS A 285 12.21 -17.77 29.76
N TRP A 286 11.42 -16.76 29.42
CA TRP A 286 11.93 -15.46 28.98
C TRP A 286 12.36 -14.62 30.17
N GLN A 287 13.57 -14.05 30.10
CA GLN A 287 14.11 -13.13 31.09
C GLN A 287 14.55 -11.83 30.41
N GLU A 288 14.22 -10.70 31.04
CA GLU A 288 14.72 -9.39 30.61
C GLU A 288 16.24 -9.34 30.84
N ALA A 289 16.97 -8.80 29.87
CA ALA A 289 18.43 -8.71 29.88
C ALA A 289 18.89 -7.28 29.56
N SER A 290 20.11 -6.95 30.00
CA SER A 290 20.76 -5.73 29.55
C SER A 290 21.14 -5.83 28.07
N TRP A 291 21.25 -4.70 27.37
CA TRP A 291 21.73 -4.68 25.98
C TRP A 291 23.10 -5.33 25.81
N ALA A 292 24.01 -5.15 26.78
CA ALA A 292 25.34 -5.74 26.72
C ALA A 292 25.27 -7.28 26.77
N ASP A 293 24.49 -7.82 27.71
CA ASP A 293 24.32 -9.26 27.87
C ASP A 293 23.63 -9.89 26.66
N ALA A 294 22.59 -9.23 26.13
CA ALA A 294 21.85 -9.72 24.96
C ALA A 294 22.74 -9.75 23.71
N LEU A 295 23.50 -8.69 23.44
CA LEU A 295 24.42 -8.64 22.30
C LEU A 295 25.54 -9.67 22.45
N GLN A 296 26.06 -9.86 23.66
CA GLN A 296 27.08 -10.87 23.93
C GLN A 296 26.53 -12.29 23.73
N ALA A 297 25.30 -12.56 24.16
CA ALA A 297 24.62 -13.85 23.93
C ALA A 297 24.44 -14.13 22.44
N VAL A 298 24.07 -13.11 21.65
CA VAL A 298 23.97 -13.23 20.19
C VAL A 298 25.33 -13.50 19.55
N ALA A 299 26.36 -12.74 19.94
CA ALA A 299 27.71 -12.94 19.41
C ALA A 299 28.26 -14.34 19.71
N GLN A 300 28.04 -14.84 20.93
CA GLN A 300 28.43 -16.19 21.34
C GLN A 300 27.63 -17.27 20.60
N GLY A 301 26.31 -17.10 20.45
CA GLY A 301 25.45 -18.04 19.75
C GLY A 301 25.85 -18.20 18.28
N LEU A 302 26.06 -17.08 17.58
CA LEU A 302 26.52 -17.06 16.19
C LEU A 302 27.94 -17.64 16.04
N SER A 303 28.87 -17.25 16.92
CA SER A 303 30.25 -17.77 16.88
C SER A 303 30.29 -19.28 17.11
N ARG A 304 29.51 -19.79 18.08
CA ARG A 304 29.41 -21.23 18.35
C ARG A 304 28.96 -22.00 17.11
N VAL A 305 27.94 -21.50 16.41
CA VAL A 305 27.46 -22.14 15.19
C VAL A 305 28.49 -22.07 14.08
N ARG A 306 29.13 -20.91 13.87
CA ARG A 306 30.22 -20.76 12.90
C ARG A 306 31.35 -21.76 13.14
N ASP A 307 31.80 -21.87 14.38
CA ASP A 307 32.97 -22.67 14.75
C ASP A 307 32.66 -24.18 14.75
N SER A 308 31.39 -24.57 15.00
CA SER A 308 30.97 -25.98 15.09
C SER A 308 30.44 -26.55 13.77
N PHE A 309 29.75 -25.73 12.96
CA PHE A 309 29.04 -26.18 11.76
C PHE A 309 29.47 -25.44 10.48
N GLY A 310 30.32 -24.42 10.60
CA GLY A 310 30.76 -23.58 9.49
C GLY A 310 29.88 -22.35 9.27
N ALA A 311 30.47 -21.31 8.71
CA ALA A 311 29.80 -20.03 8.47
C ALA A 311 28.57 -20.13 7.55
N GLY A 312 28.60 -21.02 6.56
CA GLY A 312 27.47 -21.27 5.64
C GLY A 312 26.22 -21.86 6.31
N GLN A 313 26.26 -22.14 7.61
CA GLN A 313 25.10 -22.56 8.42
C GLN A 313 24.44 -21.41 9.19
N ILE A 314 24.82 -20.16 8.90
CA ILE A 314 24.20 -18.94 9.42
C ILE A 314 23.40 -18.30 8.27
N GLY A 315 22.13 -17.97 8.52
CA GLY A 315 21.29 -17.24 7.57
C GLY A 315 20.63 -16.03 8.19
N ALA A 316 20.19 -15.09 7.34
CA ALA A 316 19.39 -13.96 7.76
C ALA A 316 18.13 -13.78 6.92
N LEU A 317 17.03 -13.47 7.61
CA LEU A 317 15.73 -13.15 7.02
C LEU A 317 15.34 -11.73 7.43
N ALA A 318 14.78 -10.94 6.51
CA ALA A 318 14.31 -9.60 6.83
C ALA A 318 12.91 -9.34 6.24
N SER A 319 12.12 -8.45 6.85
CA SER A 319 10.86 -8.00 6.24
C SER A 319 11.11 -6.99 5.14
N GLU A 320 10.22 -6.91 4.14
CA GLU A 320 10.29 -5.99 2.99
C GLU A 320 10.23 -4.49 3.37
N TYR A 321 9.85 -4.16 4.61
CA TYR A 321 9.76 -2.80 5.12
C TYR A 321 10.96 -2.34 5.96
N ALA A 322 12.01 -3.17 6.09
CA ALA A 322 13.26 -2.72 6.72
C ALA A 322 13.92 -1.62 5.87
N THR A 323 14.66 -0.72 6.53
CA THR A 323 15.31 0.40 5.85
C THR A 323 16.50 -0.07 5.01
N THR A 324 16.92 0.75 4.04
CA THR A 324 18.06 0.43 3.15
C THR A 324 19.34 0.25 3.95
N GLU A 325 19.49 1.03 5.01
CA GLU A 325 20.61 1.00 5.96
C GLU A 325 20.63 -0.32 6.75
N GLU A 326 19.46 -0.75 7.22
CA GLU A 326 19.29 -2.03 7.93
C GLU A 326 19.60 -3.23 7.02
N TYR A 327 19.13 -3.22 5.78
CA TYR A 327 19.49 -4.23 4.78
C TYR A 327 20.99 -4.29 4.53
N ALA A 328 21.63 -3.13 4.33
CA ALA A 328 23.05 -3.05 4.04
C ALA A 328 23.90 -3.59 5.20
N LEU A 329 23.55 -3.22 6.44
CA LEU A 329 24.26 -3.70 7.63
C LEU A 329 24.00 -5.17 7.92
N LEU A 330 22.77 -5.67 7.71
CA LEU A 330 22.47 -7.09 7.85
C LEU A 330 23.25 -7.92 6.83
N GLY A 331 23.26 -7.49 5.56
CA GLY A 331 24.05 -8.13 4.51
C GLY A 331 25.54 -8.09 4.78
N ARG A 332 26.06 -6.94 5.24
CA ARG A 332 27.45 -6.81 5.67
C ARG A 332 27.78 -7.79 6.80
N LEU A 333 26.91 -7.89 7.81
CA LEU A 333 27.10 -8.76 8.98
C LEU A 333 27.20 -10.23 8.58
N VAL A 334 26.24 -10.71 7.80
CA VAL A 334 26.17 -12.11 7.35
C VAL A 334 27.40 -12.47 6.50
N ARG A 335 27.81 -11.58 5.59
CA ARG A 335 28.98 -11.78 4.73
C ARG A 335 30.29 -11.73 5.50
N SER A 336 30.43 -10.80 6.45
CA SER A 336 31.60 -10.73 7.33
C SER A 336 31.71 -11.95 8.26
N LEU A 337 30.60 -12.64 8.56
CA LEU A 337 30.62 -13.93 9.26
C LEU A 337 31.03 -15.10 8.35
N GLY A 338 31.08 -14.90 7.02
CA GLY A 338 31.46 -15.90 6.02
C GLY A 338 30.29 -16.62 5.35
N SER A 339 29.07 -16.08 5.44
CA SER A 339 27.88 -16.63 4.81
C SER A 339 27.33 -15.72 3.71
N GLU A 340 26.70 -16.31 2.69
CA GLU A 340 25.97 -15.57 1.64
C GLU A 340 24.45 -15.75 1.76
N ASN A 341 23.98 -16.40 2.84
CA ASN A 341 22.58 -16.71 3.08
C ASN A 341 21.86 -15.50 3.72
N ILE A 342 21.37 -14.59 2.90
CA ILE A 342 20.53 -13.47 3.33
C ILE A 342 19.41 -13.28 2.32
N ASP A 343 18.18 -13.09 2.80
CA ASP A 343 17.08 -12.70 1.93
C ASP A 343 16.00 -11.93 2.69
N PHE A 344 15.46 -10.89 2.07
CA PHE A 344 14.31 -10.15 2.60
C PHE A 344 12.98 -10.58 1.96
N ARG A 345 13.02 -11.39 0.89
CA ARG A 345 11.84 -11.72 0.06
C ARG A 345 11.24 -13.05 0.48
N LEU A 346 10.59 -13.05 1.66
CA LEU A 346 10.08 -14.27 2.30
C LEU A 346 8.99 -15.02 1.50
N ARG A 347 8.39 -14.38 0.49
CA ARG A 347 7.40 -14.99 -0.42
C ARG A 347 7.93 -15.32 -1.81
N GLN A 348 9.20 -15.00 -2.10
CA GLN A 348 9.81 -15.37 -3.37
C GLN A 348 10.26 -16.84 -3.27
N THR A 349 9.69 -17.69 -4.12
CA THR A 349 9.86 -19.15 -4.03
C THR A 349 10.59 -19.77 -5.23
N ASP A 350 10.68 -19.06 -6.36
CA ASP A 350 11.36 -19.56 -7.55
C ASP A 350 12.91 -19.44 -7.40
N PRO A 351 13.64 -20.57 -7.36
CA PRO A 351 15.10 -20.56 -7.20
C PRO A 351 15.87 -19.96 -8.38
N ALA A 352 15.25 -19.86 -9.57
CA ALA A 352 15.86 -19.31 -10.76
C ALA A 352 15.70 -17.78 -10.88
N PHE A 353 14.87 -17.16 -10.05
CA PHE A 353 14.51 -15.75 -10.20
C PHE A 353 15.71 -14.82 -10.03
N ASP A 354 16.58 -15.06 -9.05
CA ASP A 354 17.78 -14.23 -8.84
C ASP A 354 18.73 -14.27 -10.03
N ALA A 355 18.95 -15.45 -10.61
CA ALA A 355 19.79 -15.61 -11.79
C ALA A 355 19.15 -15.01 -13.06
N ALA A 356 17.82 -14.89 -13.09
CA ALA A 356 17.08 -14.29 -14.18
C ALA A 356 17.19 -12.76 -14.19
N LEU A 357 17.39 -12.11 -13.04
CA LEU A 357 17.49 -10.65 -12.96
C LEU A 357 18.88 -10.17 -13.37
N THR A 358 18.94 -8.97 -13.96
CA THR A 358 20.20 -8.31 -14.36
C THR A 358 20.54 -7.08 -13.52
N GLY A 359 19.61 -6.65 -12.68
CA GLY A 359 19.70 -5.52 -11.76
C GLY A 359 18.51 -5.53 -10.81
N ALA A 360 18.34 -4.46 -10.05
CA ALA A 360 17.21 -4.33 -9.14
C ALA A 360 15.90 -4.16 -9.95
N PRO A 361 14.91 -5.06 -9.79
CA PRO A 361 13.62 -4.94 -10.47
C PRO A 361 12.86 -3.75 -9.92
N TRP A 362 12.23 -2.99 -10.81
CA TRP A 362 11.55 -1.74 -10.49
C TRP A 362 10.36 -1.49 -11.42
N LEU A 363 9.60 -0.43 -11.19
CA LEU A 363 8.39 -0.08 -11.96
C LEU A 363 8.66 0.15 -13.45
N GLY A 364 9.91 0.44 -13.83
CA GLY A 364 10.29 0.74 -15.21
C GLY A 364 9.96 2.17 -15.65
N MET A 365 9.34 2.96 -14.77
CA MET A 365 8.91 4.34 -15.02
C MET A 365 8.64 5.07 -13.70
N PRO A 366 8.57 6.41 -13.73
CA PRO A 366 7.99 7.19 -12.63
C PRO A 366 6.53 6.82 -12.38
N VAL A 367 6.09 6.86 -11.12
CA VAL A 367 4.69 6.54 -10.73
C VAL A 367 3.69 7.45 -11.45
N ALA A 368 4.00 8.74 -11.58
CA ALA A 368 3.16 9.70 -12.29
C ALA A 368 3.01 9.39 -13.80
N GLU A 369 3.87 8.54 -14.37
CA GLU A 369 3.72 8.14 -15.77
C GLU A 369 2.56 7.16 -15.99
N LEU A 370 2.10 6.47 -14.94
CA LEU A 370 0.92 5.61 -15.00
C LEU A 370 -0.33 6.36 -15.51
N ASP A 371 -0.38 7.68 -15.30
CA ASP A 371 -1.46 8.55 -15.76
C ASP A 371 -1.53 8.71 -17.29
N ASN A 372 -0.43 8.44 -17.99
CA ASN A 372 -0.25 8.74 -19.42
C ASN A 372 -0.13 7.48 -20.28
N LEU A 373 -0.31 6.29 -19.70
CA LEU A 373 -0.30 5.03 -20.44
C LEU A 373 -1.60 4.91 -21.27
N ASP A 374 -1.50 4.38 -22.48
CA ASP A 374 -2.67 4.09 -23.32
C ASP A 374 -3.17 2.66 -23.11
N ARG A 375 -2.25 1.72 -22.85
CA ARG A 375 -2.53 0.30 -22.60
C ARG A 375 -1.68 -0.21 -21.45
N VAL A 376 -2.29 -0.94 -20.52
CA VAL A 376 -1.58 -1.53 -19.39
C VAL A 376 -2.02 -2.97 -19.20
N LEU A 377 -1.09 -3.91 -19.28
CA LEU A 377 -1.31 -5.29 -18.89
C LEU A 377 -0.76 -5.52 -17.49
N VAL A 378 -1.63 -5.84 -16.53
CA VAL A 378 -1.26 -6.20 -15.16
C VAL A 378 -1.30 -7.72 -15.02
N VAL A 379 -0.20 -8.31 -14.55
CA VAL A 379 -0.01 -9.76 -14.48
C VAL A 379 0.13 -10.20 -13.02
N GLY A 380 -0.80 -11.02 -12.54
CA GLY A 380 -0.78 -11.61 -11.20
C GLY A 380 -0.70 -10.58 -10.08
N SER A 381 -1.76 -9.81 -9.88
CA SER A 381 -1.85 -8.80 -8.81
C SER A 381 -3.25 -8.73 -8.23
N PHE A 382 -3.34 -8.50 -6.91
CA PHE A 382 -4.54 -7.97 -6.27
C PHE A 382 -4.42 -6.45 -6.20
N LEU A 383 -4.37 -5.80 -7.36
CA LEU A 383 -3.84 -4.44 -7.58
C LEU A 383 -4.30 -3.41 -6.55
N ARG A 384 -5.59 -3.40 -6.21
CA ARG A 384 -6.15 -2.47 -5.22
C ARG A 384 -5.62 -2.70 -3.80
N LYS A 385 -5.41 -3.95 -3.41
CA LYS A 385 -4.99 -4.35 -2.06
C LYS A 385 -3.48 -4.30 -1.93
N ASP A 386 -2.77 -4.64 -3.00
CA ASP A 386 -1.31 -4.57 -3.09
C ASP A 386 -0.84 -3.10 -3.19
N HIS A 387 -1.43 -2.31 -4.10
CA HIS A 387 -0.97 -0.96 -4.46
C HIS A 387 -2.14 0.05 -4.66
N PRO A 388 -2.85 0.43 -3.58
CA PRO A 388 -4.08 1.24 -3.65
C PRO A 388 -3.98 2.51 -4.50
N LEU A 389 -2.88 3.26 -4.37
CA LEU A 389 -2.73 4.54 -5.07
C LEU A 389 -2.21 4.39 -6.50
N MET A 390 -1.48 3.32 -6.83
CA MET A 390 -1.18 3.00 -8.23
C MET A 390 -2.47 2.57 -8.96
N ALA A 391 -3.32 1.79 -8.29
CA ALA A 391 -4.66 1.46 -8.79
C ALA A 391 -5.49 2.74 -9.01
N GLN A 392 -5.42 3.71 -8.09
CA GLN A 392 -6.11 4.98 -8.26
C GLN A 392 -5.61 5.82 -9.44
N ARG A 393 -4.30 5.85 -9.72
CA ARG A 393 -3.77 6.51 -10.93
C ARG A 393 -4.23 5.83 -12.20
N LEU A 394 -4.12 4.51 -12.26
CA LEU A 394 -4.62 3.73 -13.41
C LEU A 394 -6.14 3.92 -13.61
N ARG A 395 -6.91 4.09 -12.53
CA ARG A 395 -8.32 4.46 -12.61
C ARG A 395 -8.54 5.84 -13.22
N GLN A 396 -7.72 6.84 -12.87
CA GLN A 396 -7.81 8.15 -13.52
C GLN A 396 -7.41 8.08 -15.00
N ALA A 397 -6.37 7.29 -15.32
CA ALA A 397 -5.95 7.04 -16.69
C ALA A 397 -7.07 6.36 -17.51
N ALA A 398 -7.73 5.35 -16.95
CA ALA A 398 -8.84 4.64 -17.58
C ALA A 398 -10.02 5.58 -17.93
N LYS A 399 -10.32 6.57 -17.08
CA LYS A 399 -11.33 7.61 -17.40
C LYS A 399 -10.93 8.49 -18.58
N ARG A 400 -9.64 8.61 -18.88
CA ARG A 400 -9.10 9.35 -20.03
C ARG A 400 -8.89 8.47 -21.27
N GLY A 401 -9.27 7.19 -21.21
CA GLY A 401 -9.25 6.28 -22.35
C GLY A 401 -8.18 5.18 -22.31
N THR A 402 -7.37 5.09 -21.26
CA THR A 402 -6.45 3.97 -21.06
C THR A 402 -7.22 2.65 -20.99
N GLN A 403 -6.76 1.64 -21.73
CA GLN A 403 -7.33 0.28 -21.63
C GLN A 403 -6.49 -0.56 -20.66
N ILE A 404 -7.15 -1.03 -19.59
CA ILE A 404 -6.54 -1.90 -18.58
C ILE A 404 -6.84 -3.35 -18.96
N LEU A 405 -5.80 -4.17 -18.97
CA LEU A 405 -5.82 -5.59 -19.34
C LEU A 405 -5.26 -6.39 -18.16
N MET A 406 -5.78 -7.59 -17.92
CA MET A 406 -5.36 -8.38 -16.76
C MET A 406 -5.15 -9.85 -17.10
N VAL A 407 -4.10 -10.44 -16.53
CA VAL A 407 -3.87 -11.88 -16.47
C VAL A 407 -3.72 -12.24 -15.00
N ASP A 408 -4.70 -12.95 -14.43
CA ASP A 408 -4.79 -13.20 -12.98
C ASP A 408 -5.38 -14.59 -12.67
N SER A 409 -5.61 -14.88 -11.38
CA SER A 409 -6.17 -16.16 -10.91
C SER A 409 -7.47 -16.04 -10.11
N ALA A 410 -7.94 -14.81 -9.87
CA ALA A 410 -9.11 -14.56 -9.04
C ALA A 410 -10.02 -13.43 -9.53
N ALA A 411 -9.68 -12.78 -10.66
CA ALA A 411 -10.47 -11.71 -11.28
C ALA A 411 -10.98 -10.62 -10.31
N ASP A 412 -10.20 -10.29 -9.27
CA ASP A 412 -10.56 -9.27 -8.26
C ASP A 412 -10.91 -7.95 -8.97
N ASP A 413 -11.98 -7.27 -8.52
CA ASP A 413 -12.46 -6.06 -9.16
C ASP A 413 -11.54 -4.87 -8.84
N PRO A 414 -10.80 -4.31 -9.83
CA PRO A 414 -9.90 -3.20 -9.61
C PRO A 414 -10.62 -1.84 -9.46
N LEU A 415 -11.97 -1.83 -9.45
CA LEU A 415 -12.83 -0.64 -9.44
C LEU A 415 -12.51 0.31 -10.59
N MET A 416 -12.28 -0.27 -11.77
CA MET A 416 -12.06 0.44 -13.02
C MET A 416 -12.43 -0.48 -14.19
N PRO A 417 -12.80 0.07 -15.36
CA PRO A 417 -13.07 -0.75 -16.53
C PRO A 417 -11.86 -1.59 -16.95
N VAL A 418 -12.06 -2.90 -17.07
CA VAL A 418 -11.07 -3.85 -17.61
C VAL A 418 -11.50 -4.22 -19.03
N ALA A 419 -10.66 -3.92 -20.01
CA ALA A 419 -10.98 -4.09 -21.43
C ALA A 419 -10.92 -5.56 -21.88
N ALA A 420 -9.98 -6.34 -21.36
CA ALA A 420 -9.90 -7.78 -21.55
C ALA A 420 -9.16 -8.44 -20.38
N ARG A 421 -9.51 -9.68 -20.07
CA ARG A 421 -8.94 -10.43 -18.95
C ARG A 421 -8.79 -11.91 -19.29
N ILE A 422 -7.71 -12.52 -18.80
CA ILE A 422 -7.56 -13.98 -18.71
C ILE A 422 -7.45 -14.34 -17.22
N THR A 423 -8.29 -15.25 -16.76
CA THR A 423 -8.27 -15.73 -15.38
C THR A 423 -8.09 -17.24 -15.37
N VAL A 424 -6.94 -17.69 -14.86
CA VAL A 424 -6.50 -19.10 -14.90
C VAL A 424 -5.88 -19.51 -13.56
N ALA A 425 -5.79 -20.82 -13.31
CA ALA A 425 -5.10 -21.31 -12.13
C ALA A 425 -3.64 -20.80 -12.09
N PRO A 426 -3.04 -20.57 -10.89
CA PRO A 426 -1.69 -20.02 -10.77
C PRO A 426 -0.63 -20.72 -11.65
N SER A 427 -0.71 -22.04 -11.77
CA SER A 427 0.20 -22.84 -12.59
C SER A 427 0.13 -22.56 -14.10
N GLU A 428 -0.99 -22.00 -14.57
CA GLU A 428 -1.27 -21.74 -15.99
C GLU A 428 -0.98 -20.30 -16.42
N LEU A 429 -0.61 -19.40 -15.50
CA LEU A 429 -0.31 -17.99 -15.80
C LEU A 429 0.79 -17.84 -16.87
N ALA A 430 1.83 -18.70 -16.84
CA ALA A 430 2.91 -18.65 -17.81
C ALA A 430 2.44 -18.98 -19.23
N ARG A 431 1.59 -20.01 -19.37
CA ARG A 431 0.92 -20.35 -20.62
C ARG A 431 0.00 -19.24 -21.10
N ALA A 432 -0.77 -18.61 -20.21
CA ALA A 432 -1.64 -17.49 -20.58
C ALA A 432 -0.85 -16.31 -21.17
N LEU A 433 0.32 -15.97 -20.62
CA LEU A 433 1.20 -14.96 -21.20
C LEU A 433 1.79 -15.41 -22.54
N ALA A 434 2.14 -16.69 -22.69
CA ALA A 434 2.61 -17.23 -23.96
C ALA A 434 1.53 -17.10 -25.05
N GLU A 435 0.26 -17.39 -24.73
CA GLU A 435 -0.85 -17.17 -25.65
C GLU A 435 -0.99 -15.70 -26.06
N VAL A 436 -0.88 -14.77 -25.10
CA VAL A 436 -0.89 -13.33 -25.39
C VAL A 436 0.29 -12.95 -26.30
N ALA A 437 1.49 -13.46 -26.04
CA ALA A 437 2.67 -13.21 -26.86
C ALA A 437 2.48 -13.72 -28.31
N VAL A 438 1.96 -14.94 -28.49
CA VAL A 438 1.67 -15.49 -29.82
C VAL A 438 0.64 -14.64 -30.56
N ALA A 439 -0.48 -14.32 -29.91
CA ALA A 439 -1.52 -13.49 -30.52
C ALA A 439 -1.01 -12.10 -30.88
N LEU A 440 -0.15 -11.50 -30.04
CA LEU A 440 0.42 -10.18 -30.27
C LEU A 440 1.45 -10.18 -31.40
N ALA A 441 2.32 -11.19 -31.46
CA ALA A 441 3.24 -11.37 -32.57
C ALA A 441 2.48 -11.50 -33.90
N GLN A 442 1.42 -12.32 -33.93
CA GLN A 442 0.54 -12.45 -35.10
C GLN A 442 -0.16 -11.14 -35.46
N ALA A 443 -0.70 -10.40 -34.48
CA ALA A 443 -1.41 -9.14 -34.73
C ALA A 443 -0.51 -8.01 -35.24
N LYS A 444 0.81 -8.08 -34.98
CA LYS A 444 1.80 -7.08 -35.42
C LYS A 444 2.70 -7.58 -36.54
N ASP A 445 2.39 -8.73 -37.16
CA ASP A 445 3.20 -9.38 -38.21
C ASP A 445 4.68 -9.60 -37.80
N GLN A 446 4.91 -9.93 -36.53
CA GLN A 446 6.23 -10.24 -35.97
C GLN A 446 6.43 -11.75 -35.83
N ALA A 447 7.70 -12.19 -35.75
CA ALA A 447 8.02 -13.59 -35.54
C ALA A 447 7.55 -14.07 -34.16
N VAL A 448 6.84 -15.19 -34.13
CA VAL A 448 6.48 -15.88 -32.88
C VAL A 448 7.76 -16.47 -32.28
N PRO A 449 8.05 -16.25 -30.97
CA PRO A 449 9.15 -16.91 -30.30
C PRO A 449 9.10 -18.44 -30.47
N ALA A 450 10.24 -19.07 -30.74
CA ALA A 450 10.30 -20.49 -31.08
C ALA A 450 9.73 -21.40 -29.98
N GLU A 451 9.92 -20.99 -28.72
CA GLU A 451 9.41 -21.64 -27.52
C GLU A 451 7.87 -21.69 -27.46
N PHE A 452 7.20 -20.81 -28.21
CA PHE A 452 5.75 -20.71 -28.28
C PHE A 452 5.15 -21.22 -29.60
N ALA A 453 5.96 -21.83 -30.48
CA ALA A 453 5.52 -22.22 -31.83
C ALA A 453 4.28 -23.15 -31.86
N ALA A 454 4.09 -23.96 -30.81
CA ALA A 454 2.95 -24.87 -30.67
C ALA A 454 1.74 -24.29 -29.91
N VAL A 455 1.84 -23.05 -29.42
CA VAL A 455 0.79 -22.40 -28.62
C VAL A 455 -0.27 -21.83 -29.56
N VAL A 456 -1.53 -22.16 -29.29
CA VAL A 456 -2.69 -21.59 -30.00
C VAL A 456 -3.38 -20.60 -29.07
N PRO A 457 -3.45 -19.31 -29.40
CA PRO A 457 -4.05 -18.33 -28.52
C PRO A 457 -5.57 -18.47 -28.44
N GLY A 458 -6.11 -18.47 -27.22
CA GLY A 458 -7.53 -18.32 -26.97
C GLY A 458 -8.07 -16.93 -27.31
N ASP A 459 -9.39 -16.76 -27.30
CA ASP A 459 -10.03 -15.51 -27.72
C ASP A 459 -9.74 -14.34 -26.77
N ASN A 460 -9.65 -14.59 -25.46
CA ASN A 460 -9.25 -13.58 -24.49
C ASN A 460 -7.79 -13.13 -24.70
N ALA A 461 -6.89 -14.05 -25.07
CA ALA A 461 -5.50 -13.70 -25.42
C ALA A 461 -5.44 -12.84 -26.68
N LYS A 462 -6.24 -13.16 -27.70
CA LYS A 462 -6.38 -12.31 -28.90
C LYS A 462 -6.94 -10.92 -28.56
N ALA A 463 -7.90 -10.82 -27.64
CA ALA A 463 -8.45 -9.53 -27.22
C ALA A 463 -7.41 -8.66 -26.49
N ILE A 464 -6.65 -9.25 -25.57
CA ILE A 464 -5.52 -8.58 -24.90
C ILE A 464 -4.48 -8.13 -25.94
N ALA A 465 -4.08 -9.04 -26.83
CA ALA A 465 -3.10 -8.75 -27.88
C ALA A 465 -3.56 -7.63 -28.83
N ALA A 466 -4.80 -7.64 -29.28
CA ALA A 466 -5.35 -6.59 -30.14
C ALA A 466 -5.36 -5.23 -29.45
N SER A 467 -5.72 -5.20 -28.16
CA SER A 467 -5.65 -3.98 -27.36
C SER A 467 -4.22 -3.45 -27.25
N LEU A 468 -3.25 -4.31 -26.87
CA LEU A 468 -1.83 -3.94 -26.80
C LEU A 468 -1.27 -3.47 -28.14
N ALA A 469 -1.59 -4.16 -29.25
CA ALA A 469 -1.11 -3.81 -30.59
C ALA A 469 -1.60 -2.43 -31.06
N SER A 470 -2.74 -1.97 -30.56
CA SER A 470 -3.32 -0.66 -30.90
C SER A 470 -2.76 0.53 -30.09
N GLY A 471 -1.96 0.27 -29.05
CA GLY A 471 -1.43 1.30 -28.16
C GLY A 471 -0.05 1.84 -28.60
N ALA A 472 0.23 3.10 -28.29
CA ALA A 472 1.55 3.69 -28.49
C ALA A 472 2.38 3.73 -27.20
N ASN A 473 1.77 4.17 -26.08
CA ASN A 473 2.38 4.11 -24.76
C ASN A 473 1.85 2.91 -23.98
N THR A 474 2.56 1.79 -24.04
CA THR A 474 2.10 0.52 -23.45
C THR A 474 3.01 0.05 -22.33
N ALA A 475 2.45 -0.61 -21.32
CA ALA A 475 3.20 -1.19 -20.22
C ALA A 475 2.71 -2.60 -19.86
N VAL A 476 3.64 -3.48 -19.48
CA VAL A 476 3.37 -4.78 -18.85
C VAL A 476 3.95 -4.75 -17.44
N LEU A 477 3.09 -4.91 -16.43
CA LEU A 477 3.42 -4.76 -15.02
C LEU A 477 3.23 -6.10 -14.28
N MET A 478 4.33 -6.62 -13.73
CA MET A 478 4.32 -7.83 -12.90
C MET A 478 3.93 -7.49 -11.46
N GLY A 479 2.87 -8.14 -10.98
CA GLY A 479 2.34 -7.97 -9.63
C GLY A 479 2.90 -8.95 -8.61
N ASN A 480 2.47 -8.78 -7.36
CA ASN A 480 2.97 -9.54 -6.21
C ASN A 480 2.70 -11.04 -6.33
N LEU A 481 1.52 -11.44 -6.82
CA LEU A 481 1.19 -12.86 -7.02
C LEU A 481 2.09 -13.48 -8.10
N ALA A 482 2.41 -12.75 -9.18
CA ALA A 482 3.30 -13.25 -10.21
C ALA A 482 4.75 -13.43 -9.71
N VAL A 483 5.25 -12.51 -8.88
CA VAL A 483 6.61 -12.57 -8.31
C VAL A 483 6.74 -13.61 -7.19
N ALA A 484 5.65 -13.86 -6.44
CA ALA A 484 5.62 -14.89 -5.40
C ALA A 484 5.43 -16.32 -5.97
N SER A 485 5.09 -16.45 -7.26
CA SER A 485 4.95 -17.75 -7.92
C SER A 485 6.26 -18.54 -7.95
N ALA A 486 6.15 -19.86 -7.84
CA ALA A 486 7.28 -20.78 -8.05
C ALA A 486 7.84 -20.76 -9.50
N GLN A 487 7.18 -20.02 -10.40
CA GLN A 487 7.57 -19.85 -11.81
C GLN A 487 7.83 -18.37 -12.16
N ALA A 488 8.17 -17.54 -11.17
CA ALA A 488 8.35 -16.10 -11.32
C ALA A 488 9.34 -15.71 -12.43
N SER A 489 10.44 -16.47 -12.61
CA SER A 489 11.44 -16.24 -13.65
C SER A 489 10.87 -16.43 -15.05
N THR A 490 10.09 -17.48 -15.26
CA THR A 490 9.40 -17.76 -16.54
C THR A 490 8.30 -16.73 -16.79
N LEU A 491 7.53 -16.38 -15.76
CA LEU A 491 6.51 -15.32 -15.85
C LEU A 491 7.12 -13.97 -16.23
N ALA A 492 8.25 -13.60 -15.62
CA ALA A 492 8.96 -12.38 -15.95
C ALA A 492 9.53 -12.42 -17.38
N ALA A 493 10.09 -13.54 -17.83
CA ALA A 493 10.57 -13.70 -19.21
C ALA A 493 9.43 -13.54 -20.23
N ASN A 494 8.31 -14.22 -20.00
CA ASN A 494 7.15 -14.13 -20.88
C ASN A 494 6.53 -12.72 -20.86
N GLY A 495 6.38 -12.11 -19.68
CA GLY A 495 5.89 -10.74 -19.55
C GLY A 495 6.79 -9.73 -20.27
N ARG A 496 8.11 -9.91 -20.18
CA ARG A 496 9.08 -9.09 -20.92
C ARG A 496 8.94 -9.28 -22.43
N ALA A 497 8.79 -10.51 -22.92
CA ALA A 497 8.54 -10.75 -24.34
C ALA A 497 7.24 -10.11 -24.83
N VAL A 498 6.16 -10.13 -24.04
CA VAL A 498 4.92 -9.41 -24.37
C VAL A 498 5.18 -7.90 -24.47
N ALA A 499 5.93 -7.33 -23.53
CA ALA A 499 6.30 -5.91 -23.58
C ALA A 499 7.13 -5.57 -24.82
N ASP A 500 8.14 -6.38 -25.15
CA ASP A 500 9.01 -6.18 -26.30
C ASP A 500 8.21 -6.26 -27.62
N LEU A 501 7.34 -7.26 -27.78
CA LEU A 501 6.43 -7.38 -28.93
C LEU A 501 5.48 -6.17 -29.04
N ALA A 502 4.96 -5.69 -27.90
CA ALA A 502 4.13 -4.50 -27.83
C ALA A 502 4.90 -3.22 -28.20
N GLY A 503 6.23 -3.22 -28.05
CA GLY A 503 7.05 -2.00 -28.09
C GLY A 503 6.86 -1.14 -26.83
N GLY A 504 6.51 -1.78 -25.72
CA GLY A 504 6.14 -1.14 -24.46
C GLY A 504 7.20 -1.26 -23.38
N LYS A 505 6.88 -0.71 -22.20
CA LYS A 505 7.69 -0.81 -20.99
C LYS A 505 7.37 -2.08 -20.24
N PHE A 506 8.38 -2.68 -19.62
CA PHE A 506 8.24 -3.78 -18.69
C PHE A 506 8.61 -3.31 -17.28
N GLY A 507 7.82 -3.70 -16.28
CA GLY A 507 8.00 -3.24 -14.91
C GLY A 507 7.46 -4.19 -13.85
N PHE A 508 7.91 -3.99 -12.62
CA PHE A 508 7.45 -4.70 -11.43
C PHE A 508 6.76 -3.72 -10.49
N LEU A 509 5.55 -4.05 -10.02
CA LEU A 509 4.88 -3.26 -8.99
C LEU A 509 5.63 -3.35 -7.65
N THR A 510 6.31 -4.47 -7.40
CA THR A 510 7.10 -4.81 -6.19
C THR A 510 6.28 -4.84 -4.89
N SER A 511 6.57 -5.79 -4.01
CA SER A 511 5.93 -5.89 -2.68
C SER A 511 6.64 -5.01 -1.65
N GLY A 512 5.96 -4.61 -0.57
CA GLY A 512 6.55 -3.92 0.58
C GLY A 512 7.17 -2.53 0.33
N GLY A 513 7.46 -1.79 1.41
CA GLY A 513 7.93 -0.40 1.36
C GLY A 513 9.29 -0.17 0.74
N ASN A 514 10.15 -1.19 0.73
CA ASN A 514 11.56 -1.00 0.41
C ASN A 514 12.19 -2.15 -0.38
N THR A 515 11.40 -2.85 -1.20
CA THR A 515 11.93 -3.97 -2.00
C THR A 515 13.06 -3.54 -2.93
N VAL A 516 12.90 -2.41 -3.63
CA VAL A 516 13.99 -1.88 -4.49
C VAL A 516 15.23 -1.56 -3.65
N GLY A 517 15.05 -0.96 -2.47
CA GLY A 517 16.16 -0.68 -1.55
C GLY A 517 16.85 -1.95 -1.02
N GLY A 518 16.11 -3.04 -0.80
CA GLY A 518 16.66 -4.34 -0.42
C GLY A 518 17.56 -4.95 -1.50
N TYR A 519 17.16 -4.88 -2.77
CA TYR A 519 18.02 -5.26 -3.90
C TYR A 519 19.26 -4.36 -4.00
N LEU A 520 19.09 -3.04 -3.90
CA LEU A 520 20.20 -2.07 -4.01
C LEU A 520 21.21 -2.19 -2.85
N ALA A 521 20.74 -2.53 -1.65
CA ALA A 521 21.57 -2.80 -0.49
C ALA A 521 22.22 -4.21 -0.52
N GLY A 522 21.85 -5.04 -1.50
CA GLY A 522 22.36 -6.40 -1.62
C GLY A 522 21.90 -7.33 -0.49
N ALA A 523 20.70 -7.14 0.07
CA ALA A 523 20.11 -8.05 1.06
C ALA A 523 19.43 -9.27 0.40
N ILE A 524 20.05 -9.78 -0.66
CA ILE A 524 19.67 -10.97 -1.41
C ILE A 524 20.81 -11.99 -1.34
N PRO A 525 20.55 -13.27 -1.69
CA PRO A 525 21.58 -14.30 -1.61
C PRO A 525 22.77 -13.96 -2.49
N GLY A 526 23.96 -14.07 -1.93
CA GLY A 526 25.19 -13.96 -2.73
C GLY A 526 25.51 -15.25 -3.48
N LYS A 527 26.71 -15.31 -4.05
CA LYS A 527 27.14 -16.48 -4.83
C LYS A 527 27.17 -17.75 -3.96
N GLY A 528 26.30 -18.71 -4.28
CA GLY A 528 26.17 -19.97 -3.53
C GLY A 528 25.37 -19.83 -2.23
N GLY A 529 24.81 -18.65 -1.95
CA GLY A 529 23.87 -18.44 -0.85
C GLY A 529 22.48 -19.00 -1.17
N LYS A 530 21.73 -19.35 -0.13
CA LYS A 530 20.34 -19.82 -0.20
C LYS A 530 19.38 -18.62 -0.06
N ASN A 531 18.34 -18.59 -0.90
CA ASN A 531 17.20 -17.68 -0.75
C ASN A 531 16.33 -18.06 0.46
N ALA A 532 15.35 -17.22 0.81
CA ALA A 532 14.46 -17.46 1.94
C ALA A 532 13.81 -18.85 1.88
N ALA A 533 13.21 -19.21 0.74
CA ALA A 533 12.57 -20.51 0.55
C ALA A 533 13.55 -21.68 0.79
N ALA A 534 14.76 -21.64 0.21
CA ALA A 534 15.77 -22.68 0.37
C ALA A 534 16.33 -22.75 1.80
N MET A 535 16.51 -21.61 2.48
CA MET A 535 16.93 -21.57 3.89
C MET A 535 15.90 -22.22 4.82
N LEU A 536 14.61 -22.15 4.50
CA LEU A 536 13.54 -22.73 5.30
C LEU A 536 13.24 -24.19 4.94
N ALA A 537 13.42 -24.56 3.67
CA ALA A 537 13.28 -25.94 3.19
C ALA A 537 14.45 -26.84 3.60
N GLU A 538 15.67 -26.28 3.65
CA GLU A 538 16.88 -26.93 4.13
C GLU A 538 17.44 -26.16 5.34
N PRO A 539 16.89 -26.40 6.55
CA PRO A 539 17.15 -25.57 7.72
C PRO A 539 18.63 -25.45 8.07
N LEU A 540 19.05 -24.21 8.29
CA LEU A 540 20.38 -23.83 8.76
C LEU A 540 20.47 -23.98 10.30
N LYS A 541 21.68 -23.80 10.85
CA LYS A 541 21.92 -23.94 12.29
C LYS A 541 21.75 -22.63 13.05
N ALA A 542 21.85 -21.48 12.40
CA ALA A 542 21.51 -20.21 13.01
C ALA A 542 20.75 -19.26 12.09
N TYR A 543 19.87 -18.45 12.70
CA TYR A 543 19.09 -17.43 12.00
C TYR A 543 19.14 -16.07 12.70
N ILE A 544 19.29 -15.03 11.90
CA ILE A 544 19.05 -13.62 12.29
C ILE A 544 17.78 -13.17 11.57
N VAL A 545 16.71 -12.90 12.30
CA VAL A 545 15.43 -12.44 11.71
C VAL A 545 15.20 -10.99 12.07
N LEU A 546 15.09 -10.12 11.07
CA LEU A 546 14.92 -8.68 11.21
C LEU A 546 13.51 -8.27 10.79
N HIS A 547 12.74 -7.71 11.73
CA HIS A 547 11.38 -7.18 11.57
C HIS A 547 10.29 -8.17 11.10
N ALA A 548 10.65 -9.29 10.47
CA ALA A 548 9.71 -10.26 9.93
C ALA A 548 8.99 -11.07 11.01
N GLU A 549 7.77 -11.50 10.69
CA GLU A 549 6.99 -12.52 11.39
C GLU A 549 6.87 -13.75 10.49
N PRO A 550 7.84 -14.69 10.52
CA PRO A 550 7.95 -15.74 9.50
C PRO A 550 6.72 -16.64 9.36
N LEU A 551 5.92 -16.81 10.43
CA LEU A 551 4.64 -17.52 10.36
C LEU A 551 3.64 -16.89 9.37
N LEU A 552 3.63 -15.56 9.27
CA LEU A 552 2.63 -14.81 8.52
C LEU A 552 3.21 -14.17 7.25
N ASP A 553 4.51 -13.89 7.23
CA ASP A 553 5.20 -13.20 6.14
C ASP A 553 5.85 -14.15 5.14
N ALA A 554 6.21 -15.38 5.54
CA ALA A 554 6.75 -16.38 4.62
C ALA A 554 5.67 -17.07 3.79
N ASP A 555 6.06 -17.54 2.60
CA ASP A 555 5.17 -18.34 1.75
C ASP A 555 4.63 -19.57 2.51
N ASN A 556 5.54 -20.31 3.16
CA ASN A 556 5.20 -21.44 4.01
C ASN A 556 5.55 -21.16 5.48
N GLY A 557 4.62 -20.51 6.19
CA GLY A 557 4.82 -20.08 7.57
C GLY A 557 5.07 -21.21 8.57
N GLN A 558 4.41 -22.37 8.43
CA GLN A 558 4.63 -23.52 9.32
C GLN A 558 6.03 -24.10 9.16
N GLN A 559 6.50 -24.24 7.92
CA GLN A 559 7.88 -24.63 7.64
C GLN A 559 8.87 -23.60 8.19
N ALA A 560 8.56 -22.30 8.06
CA ALA A 560 9.40 -21.24 8.61
C ALA A 560 9.60 -21.37 10.13
N ILE A 561 8.50 -21.54 10.87
CA ILE A 561 8.55 -21.73 12.33
C ILE A 561 9.25 -23.03 12.71
N ALA A 562 9.02 -24.12 11.97
CA ALA A 562 9.70 -25.40 12.19
C ALA A 562 11.23 -25.28 12.01
N ALA A 563 11.68 -24.60 10.94
CA ALA A 563 13.10 -24.36 10.67
C ALA A 563 13.75 -23.51 11.77
N LEU A 564 13.09 -22.43 12.20
CA LEU A 564 13.60 -21.54 13.23
C LEU A 564 13.69 -22.23 14.60
N ARG A 565 12.68 -23.02 14.98
CA ARG A 565 12.70 -23.83 16.20
C ARG A 565 13.75 -24.95 16.19
N GLY A 566 14.02 -25.49 15.00
CA GLY A 566 15.01 -26.55 14.82
C GLY A 566 16.46 -26.05 14.76
N ALA A 567 16.66 -24.74 14.70
CA ALA A 567 17.99 -24.12 14.70
C ALA A 567 18.68 -24.31 16.06
N GLN A 568 20.02 -24.27 16.05
CA GLN A 568 20.82 -24.27 17.28
C GLN A 568 20.84 -22.89 17.94
N PHE A 569 20.60 -21.83 17.16
CA PHE A 569 20.53 -20.47 17.66
C PHE A 569 19.70 -19.56 16.74
N ALA A 570 18.66 -18.90 17.26
CA ALA A 570 17.86 -17.95 16.52
C ALA A 570 17.71 -16.63 17.29
N VAL A 571 17.98 -15.50 16.61
CA VAL A 571 17.79 -14.16 17.17
C VAL A 571 16.75 -13.39 16.36
N ALA A 572 15.86 -12.71 17.07
CA ALA A 572 14.86 -11.82 16.50
C ALA A 572 15.19 -10.36 16.82
N LEU A 573 15.35 -9.53 15.80
CA LEU A 573 15.33 -8.08 15.90
C LEU A 573 13.91 -7.64 15.55
N THR A 574 13.05 -7.45 16.54
CA THR A 574 11.62 -7.18 16.32
C THR A 574 11.07 -6.06 17.21
N PRO A 575 10.10 -5.25 16.74
CA PRO A 575 9.35 -4.32 17.59
C PRO A 575 8.34 -5.01 18.52
N TYR A 576 7.97 -6.27 18.24
CA TYR A 576 6.85 -6.95 18.88
C TYR A 576 7.24 -8.31 19.45
N ARG A 577 6.74 -8.62 20.65
CA ARG A 577 7.09 -9.84 21.39
C ARG A 577 6.51 -11.09 20.75
N SER A 578 5.21 -11.08 20.41
CA SER A 578 4.53 -12.26 19.87
C SER A 578 5.09 -12.74 18.51
N ALA A 579 5.76 -11.85 17.77
CA ALA A 579 6.47 -12.16 16.52
C ALA A 579 7.50 -13.30 16.65
N ALA A 580 8.14 -13.42 17.83
CA ALA A 580 9.34 -14.22 18.01
C ALA A 580 9.34 -15.14 19.24
N ALA A 581 8.41 -14.95 20.18
CA ALA A 581 8.39 -15.64 21.47
C ALA A 581 8.39 -17.19 21.36
N GLU A 582 7.84 -17.71 20.26
CA GLU A 582 7.67 -19.14 20.01
C GLU A 582 8.94 -19.86 19.52
N TRP A 583 9.87 -19.15 18.88
CA TRP A 583 10.99 -19.75 18.15
C TRP A 583 12.37 -19.13 18.43
N ALA A 584 12.44 -17.88 18.91
CA ALA A 584 13.72 -17.23 19.16
C ALA A 584 14.37 -17.68 20.49
N ASP A 585 15.69 -17.60 20.55
CA ASP A 585 16.50 -17.72 21.76
C ASP A 585 16.82 -16.34 22.38
N VAL A 586 16.96 -15.32 21.53
CA VAL A 586 17.16 -13.92 21.94
C VAL A 586 16.23 -13.01 21.14
N MET A 587 15.55 -12.09 21.82
CA MET A 587 14.80 -11.01 21.19
C MET A 587 15.43 -9.66 21.51
N LEU A 588 15.71 -8.88 20.48
CA LEU A 588 16.26 -7.53 20.56
C LEU A 588 15.17 -6.53 20.13
N PRO A 589 14.75 -5.59 20.99
CA PRO A 589 13.74 -4.60 20.64
C PRO A 589 14.29 -3.58 19.66
N VAL A 590 13.74 -3.56 18.46
CA VAL A 590 14.11 -2.59 17.41
C VAL A 590 12.98 -1.66 17.02
N SER A 591 13.35 -0.44 16.65
CA SER A 591 12.43 0.66 16.40
C SER A 591 11.63 0.48 15.11
N PRO A 592 10.31 0.71 15.10
CA PRO A 592 9.55 0.94 13.87
C PRO A 592 9.95 2.27 13.20
N PHE A 593 9.48 2.50 11.97
CA PHE A 593 9.86 3.67 11.13
C PHE A 593 9.62 5.04 11.80
N THR A 594 8.66 5.16 12.73
CA THR A 594 8.38 6.41 13.46
C THR A 594 9.39 6.72 14.56
N GLU A 595 10.24 5.78 14.93
CA GLU A 595 11.21 5.88 16.03
C GLU A 595 12.67 5.82 15.54
N THR A 596 12.89 5.62 14.25
CA THR A 596 14.20 5.50 13.62
C THR A 596 14.36 6.45 12.43
N SER A 597 15.60 6.70 12.04
CA SER A 597 15.94 7.29 10.75
C SER A 597 16.31 6.19 9.76
N GLY A 598 16.06 6.45 8.48
CA GLY A 598 16.44 5.55 7.41
C GLY A 598 15.92 6.01 6.06
N THR A 599 16.08 5.17 5.06
CA THR A 599 15.73 5.45 3.67
C THR A 599 14.95 4.29 3.06
N PHE A 600 13.82 4.62 2.44
CA PHE A 600 13.09 3.71 1.58
C PHE A 600 13.30 4.10 0.11
N VAL A 601 13.61 3.12 -0.74
CA VAL A 601 13.63 3.26 -2.19
C VAL A 601 12.35 2.61 -2.71
N ASN A 602 11.45 3.44 -3.23
CA ASN A 602 10.14 2.99 -3.68
C ASN A 602 10.20 2.31 -5.06
N ALA A 603 9.06 1.82 -5.56
CA ALA A 603 8.96 1.06 -6.82
C ALA A 603 9.52 1.79 -8.05
N GLN A 604 9.44 3.13 -8.10
CA GLN A 604 10.02 3.92 -9.21
C GLN A 604 11.54 4.15 -9.07
N GLY A 605 12.18 3.61 -8.02
CA GLY A 605 13.61 3.81 -7.77
C GLY A 605 13.94 5.12 -7.05
N LEU A 606 12.96 5.82 -6.47
CA LEU A 606 13.20 7.07 -5.74
C LEU A 606 13.55 6.77 -4.28
N ALA A 607 14.74 7.19 -3.86
CA ALA A 607 15.16 7.15 -2.46
C ALA A 607 14.53 8.29 -1.66
N GLN A 608 13.83 7.95 -0.58
CA GLN A 608 13.16 8.88 0.32
C GLN A 608 13.66 8.64 1.75
N SER A 609 14.52 9.54 2.24
CA SER A 609 15.02 9.50 3.62
C SER A 609 14.06 10.16 4.59
N PHE A 610 13.90 9.58 5.77
CA PHE A 610 13.06 10.08 6.86
C PHE A 610 13.81 10.04 8.19
N LYS A 611 13.24 10.70 9.20
CA LYS A 611 13.76 10.76 10.56
C LYS A 611 12.71 10.26 11.54
N GLY A 612 13.17 9.77 12.70
CA GLY A 612 12.28 9.40 13.80
C GLY A 612 11.42 10.60 14.21
N THR A 613 10.12 10.37 14.34
CA THR A 613 9.12 11.38 14.70
C THR A 613 8.83 11.42 16.19
N VAL A 614 9.12 10.32 16.90
CA VAL A 614 9.02 10.15 18.36
C VAL A 614 10.27 9.46 18.89
N THR A 615 10.47 9.50 20.21
CA THR A 615 11.55 8.74 20.85
C THR A 615 11.24 7.23 20.84
N PRO A 616 12.28 6.36 20.79
CA PRO A 616 12.08 4.91 20.86
C PRO A 616 11.36 4.46 22.13
N PHE A 617 10.46 3.48 22.00
CA PHE A 617 9.70 2.94 23.13
C PHE A 617 10.59 2.14 24.10
N GLY A 618 10.57 2.46 25.39
CA GLY A 618 11.34 1.72 26.40
C GLY A 618 12.84 1.70 26.10
N GLN A 619 13.44 0.51 26.10
CA GLN A 619 14.85 0.29 25.76
C GLN A 619 15.09 0.05 24.26
N THR A 620 14.08 0.17 23.40
CA THR A 620 14.19 -0.05 21.96
C THR A 620 15.31 0.81 21.33
N ARG A 621 15.97 0.26 20.30
CA ARG A 621 17.00 0.97 19.53
C ARG A 621 16.74 0.83 18.02
N PRO A 622 17.11 1.83 17.19
CA PRO A 622 17.18 1.66 15.74
C PRO A 622 17.92 0.38 15.33
N ALA A 623 17.35 -0.45 14.45
CA ALA A 623 17.99 -1.73 14.10
C ALA A 623 19.35 -1.52 13.41
N TRP A 624 19.52 -0.47 12.60
CA TRP A 624 20.84 -0.14 12.04
C TRP A 624 21.91 0.06 13.13
N LYS A 625 21.56 0.69 14.26
CA LYS A 625 22.50 0.84 15.39
C LYS A 625 22.80 -0.49 16.05
N VAL A 626 21.79 -1.35 16.23
CA VAL A 626 21.95 -2.69 16.82
C VAL A 626 22.86 -3.55 15.95
N LEU A 627 22.61 -3.62 14.65
CA LEU A 627 23.41 -4.37 13.68
C LEU A 627 24.86 -3.87 13.65
N ARG A 628 25.04 -2.54 13.67
CA ARG A 628 26.37 -1.93 13.74
C ARG A 628 27.13 -2.34 15.00
N VAL A 629 26.51 -2.19 16.18
CA VAL A 629 27.17 -2.56 17.44
C VAL A 629 27.45 -4.06 17.49
N LEU A 630 26.55 -4.90 16.98
CA LEU A 630 26.76 -6.34 16.90
C LEU A 630 27.98 -6.69 16.04
N GLY A 631 28.19 -6.01 14.92
CA GLY A 631 29.41 -6.15 14.11
C GLY A 631 30.69 -5.86 14.92
N ASN A 632 30.68 -4.81 15.74
CA ASN A 632 31.80 -4.46 16.61
C ASN A 632 32.04 -5.49 17.74
N VAL A 633 30.97 -5.99 18.35
CA VAL A 633 31.05 -7.06 19.39
C VAL A 633 31.60 -8.36 18.81
N LEU A 634 31.31 -8.65 17.53
CA LEU A 634 31.86 -9.78 16.79
C LEU A 634 33.28 -9.52 16.24
N HIS A 635 33.86 -8.34 16.50
CA HIS A 635 35.17 -7.92 15.98
C HIS A 635 35.27 -7.95 14.44
N LEU A 636 34.17 -7.60 13.76
CA LEU A 636 34.10 -7.55 12.30
C LEU A 636 34.46 -6.14 11.78
N ALA A 637 35.12 -6.08 10.63
CA ALA A 637 35.50 -4.82 10.01
C ALA A 637 34.32 -4.12 9.32
N GLY A 638 34.39 -2.79 9.21
CA GLY A 638 33.42 -2.00 8.47
C GLY A 638 32.11 -1.76 9.22
N PHE A 639 32.14 -1.58 10.55
CA PHE A 639 30.97 -1.26 11.37
C PHE A 639 31.15 0.03 12.19
N ASP A 640 31.93 0.96 11.63
CA ASP A 640 32.29 2.24 12.26
C ASP A 640 31.32 3.39 11.90
N ASP A 641 30.26 3.11 11.15
CA ASP A 641 29.25 4.10 10.73
C ASP A 641 28.61 4.83 11.93
N GLU A 642 28.66 6.16 11.97
CA GLU A 642 28.11 6.93 13.09
C GLU A 642 26.64 7.35 12.87
N THR A 643 26.18 7.37 11.62
CA THR A 643 24.84 7.84 11.22
C THR A 643 24.17 6.89 10.24
N SER A 644 22.84 6.94 10.15
CA SER A 644 22.10 6.24 9.09
C SER A 644 22.52 6.71 7.70
N GLU A 645 22.80 8.01 7.57
CA GLU A 645 23.17 8.64 6.31
C GLU A 645 24.51 8.12 5.77
N SER A 646 25.50 7.83 6.63
CA SER A 646 26.76 7.24 6.17
C SER A 646 26.56 5.82 5.61
N VAL A 647 25.72 5.02 6.27
CA VAL A 647 25.34 3.68 5.79
C VAL A 647 24.60 3.78 4.46
N ARG A 648 23.64 4.71 4.35
CA ARG A 648 22.87 4.96 3.12
C ARG A 648 23.79 5.32 1.97
N ASP A 649 24.70 6.27 2.18
CA ASP A 649 25.58 6.77 1.12
C ASP A 649 26.52 5.67 0.63
N SER A 650 26.95 4.79 1.54
CA SER A 650 27.70 3.57 1.20
C SER A 650 26.85 2.56 0.41
N ALA A 651 25.63 2.26 0.88
CA ALA A 651 24.73 1.29 0.25
C ALA A 651 24.20 1.75 -1.13
N LEU A 652 24.06 3.06 -1.30
CA LEU A 652 23.56 3.69 -2.51
C LEU A 652 24.67 4.27 -3.41
N ALA A 653 25.93 3.99 -3.08
CA ALA A 653 27.08 4.40 -3.89
C ALA A 653 26.98 3.90 -5.34
N GLY A 654 27.49 4.70 -6.28
CA GLY A 654 27.46 4.38 -7.72
C GLY A 654 26.16 4.78 -8.45
N GLY A 655 25.20 5.38 -7.73
CA GLY A 655 23.91 5.81 -8.28
C GLY A 655 22.86 4.69 -8.24
N ILE A 656 21.59 5.10 -8.21
CA ILE A 656 20.46 4.16 -8.21
C ILE A 656 20.15 3.73 -9.65
N GLU A 657 19.98 4.70 -10.56
CA GLU A 657 19.53 4.48 -11.94
C GLU A 657 20.36 3.46 -12.70
N THR A 658 21.68 3.42 -12.49
CA THR A 658 22.62 2.49 -13.15
C THR A 658 22.49 1.04 -12.69
N ARG A 659 21.80 0.81 -11.56
CA ARG A 659 21.62 -0.52 -10.95
C ARG A 659 20.19 -1.02 -11.05
N LEU A 660 19.25 -0.19 -11.51
CA LEU A 660 17.90 -0.60 -11.84
C LEU A 660 17.90 -1.29 -13.21
N SER A 661 17.26 -2.46 -13.31
CA SER A 661 17.07 -3.13 -14.59
C SER A 661 15.84 -4.03 -14.57
N ASN A 662 15.11 -3.99 -15.67
CA ASN A 662 14.00 -4.89 -15.94
C ASN A 662 14.31 -5.86 -17.10
N ASP A 663 15.59 -5.98 -17.49
CA ASP A 663 16.06 -7.04 -18.40
C ASP A 663 16.08 -8.39 -17.70
N ILE A 664 15.55 -9.41 -18.39
CA ILE A 664 15.35 -10.77 -17.87
C ILE A 664 16.19 -11.77 -18.67
N LYS A 665 17.06 -12.51 -17.96
CA LYS A 665 17.91 -13.60 -18.46
C LYS A 665 17.36 -14.97 -18.07
N ALA A 666 16.06 -15.17 -18.24
CA ALA A 666 15.42 -16.48 -18.15
C ALA A 666 14.88 -16.90 -19.52
N PRO A 667 14.86 -18.21 -19.83
CA PRO A 667 14.25 -18.68 -21.06
C PRO A 667 12.74 -18.43 -21.03
N LEU A 668 12.17 -18.19 -22.22
CA LEU A 668 10.74 -18.25 -22.41
C LEU A 668 10.23 -19.68 -22.16
N GLY A 669 9.01 -19.81 -21.65
CA GLY A 669 8.48 -21.14 -21.35
C GLY A 669 6.98 -21.15 -21.08
N LEU A 670 6.36 -22.33 -21.19
CA LEU A 670 4.92 -22.49 -20.95
C LEU A 670 4.57 -22.68 -19.46
N GLY A 671 5.58 -22.78 -18.61
CA GLY A 671 5.43 -23.21 -17.24
C GLY A 671 5.02 -24.68 -17.09
N GLN A 672 4.72 -25.08 -15.86
CA GLN A 672 4.27 -26.40 -15.48
C GLN A 672 2.81 -26.32 -15.04
N ALA A 673 1.92 -26.91 -15.83
CA ALA A 673 0.50 -26.97 -15.50
C ALA A 673 0.26 -27.94 -14.33
N GLY A 674 -0.50 -27.50 -13.32
CA GLY A 674 -0.99 -28.33 -12.24
C GLY A 674 -2.17 -29.20 -12.68
N THR A 675 -2.36 -30.34 -12.04
CA THR A 675 -3.46 -31.29 -12.33
C THR A 675 -4.58 -31.29 -11.28
N GLY A 676 -4.32 -30.76 -10.08
CA GLY A 676 -5.27 -30.71 -8.96
C GLY A 676 -5.93 -29.35 -8.75
N LEU A 677 -6.59 -29.20 -7.59
CA LEU A 677 -7.01 -27.90 -7.09
C LEU A 677 -5.80 -27.11 -6.58
N GLU A 678 -5.74 -25.83 -6.90
CA GLU A 678 -4.65 -24.93 -6.51
C GLU A 678 -5.16 -23.86 -5.56
N ARG A 679 -4.36 -23.55 -4.54
CA ARG A 679 -4.61 -22.39 -3.69
C ARG A 679 -4.25 -21.11 -4.45
N VAL A 680 -5.10 -20.10 -4.32
CA VAL A 680 -4.77 -18.71 -4.68
C VAL A 680 -4.79 -17.89 -3.39
N ALA A 681 -3.63 -17.58 -2.85
CA ALA A 681 -3.54 -16.82 -1.61
C ALA A 681 -3.25 -15.34 -1.87
N ASP A 682 -4.23 -14.48 -1.57
CA ASP A 682 -3.98 -13.06 -1.38
C ASP A 682 -3.41 -12.77 0.01
N VAL A 683 -2.70 -11.66 0.15
CA VAL A 683 -2.36 -11.09 1.46
C VAL A 683 -3.33 -9.95 1.72
N PRO A 684 -4.22 -10.05 2.72
CA PRO A 684 -5.13 -8.97 3.02
C PRO A 684 -4.35 -7.68 3.32
N ILE A 685 -4.78 -6.55 2.75
CA ILE A 685 -4.10 -5.25 2.88
C ILE A 685 -3.84 -4.87 4.34
N TYR A 686 -4.74 -5.22 5.26
CA TYR A 686 -4.62 -4.91 6.68
C TYR A 686 -3.94 -6.01 7.49
N ARG A 687 -3.26 -6.93 6.81
CA ARG A 687 -2.42 -7.96 7.43
C ARG A 687 -1.05 -8.07 6.75
N SER A 688 -0.68 -7.06 5.96
CA SER A 688 0.53 -7.04 5.13
C SER A 688 1.84 -7.06 5.92
N ASP A 689 1.86 -6.47 7.12
CA ASP A 689 3.05 -6.39 7.97
C ASP A 689 2.69 -6.38 9.46
N ALA A 690 3.72 -6.50 10.30
CA ALA A 690 3.58 -6.66 11.73
C ALA A 690 2.89 -5.47 12.42
N MET A 691 3.11 -4.24 11.94
CA MET A 691 2.50 -3.06 12.53
C MET A 691 1.02 -2.99 12.19
N VAL A 692 0.69 -3.21 10.92
CA VAL A 692 -0.68 -3.17 10.42
C VAL A 692 -1.55 -4.25 11.09
N ARG A 693 -1.00 -5.45 11.32
CA ARG A 693 -1.68 -6.55 12.04
C ARG A 693 -2.11 -6.19 13.47
N ARG A 694 -1.46 -5.21 14.08
CA ARG A 694 -1.74 -4.74 15.45
C ARG A 694 -2.59 -3.48 15.51
N SER A 695 -3.01 -2.95 14.38
CA SER A 695 -4.01 -1.88 14.34
C SER A 695 -5.41 -2.48 14.48
N GLU A 696 -5.97 -2.41 15.68
CA GLU A 696 -7.33 -2.87 15.99
C GLU A 696 -8.40 -2.33 15.00
N PRO A 697 -8.46 -1.03 14.67
CA PRO A 697 -9.48 -0.53 13.75
C PRO A 697 -9.33 -1.09 12.33
N LEU A 698 -8.10 -1.40 11.89
CA LEU A 698 -7.87 -2.10 10.61
C LEU A 698 -8.30 -3.57 10.67
N GLN A 699 -8.04 -4.25 11.79
CA GLN A 699 -8.50 -5.64 12.01
C GLN A 699 -10.02 -5.76 12.12
N ALA A 700 -10.70 -4.72 12.58
CA ALA A 700 -12.16 -4.67 12.66
C ALA A 700 -12.85 -4.45 11.30
N SER A 701 -12.10 -4.09 10.25
CA SER A 701 -12.70 -3.81 8.94
C SER A 701 -13.09 -5.09 8.18
N PRO A 702 -14.04 -5.02 7.23
CA PRO A 702 -14.39 -6.16 6.37
C PRO A 702 -13.23 -6.78 5.60
N ALA A 703 -12.20 -6.00 5.26
CA ALA A 703 -11.01 -6.49 4.55
C ALA A 703 -10.09 -7.37 5.42
N SER A 704 -10.36 -7.46 6.73
CA SER A 704 -9.67 -8.32 7.70
C SER A 704 -10.54 -9.49 8.18
N LYS A 705 -11.70 -9.74 7.53
CA LYS A 705 -12.57 -10.87 7.85
C LYS A 705 -11.77 -12.19 7.84
N LYS A 706 -12.20 -13.11 8.70
CA LYS A 706 -11.63 -14.46 8.73
C LYS A 706 -11.70 -15.10 7.34
N PRO A 707 -10.66 -15.86 6.94
CA PRO A 707 -10.59 -16.45 5.61
C PRO A 707 -11.70 -17.48 5.41
N ALA A 708 -12.14 -17.59 4.16
CA ALA A 708 -13.10 -18.58 3.67
C ALA A 708 -12.51 -19.31 2.46
N ALA A 709 -13.11 -20.42 2.05
CA ALA A 709 -12.74 -21.15 0.84
C ALA A 709 -13.60 -20.68 -0.34
N ALA A 710 -13.14 -19.63 -1.03
CA ALA A 710 -13.87 -19.04 -2.16
C ALA A 710 -13.56 -19.79 -3.46
N MET A 711 -14.60 -20.23 -4.17
CA MET A 711 -14.53 -21.04 -5.39
C MET A 711 -15.65 -20.65 -6.35
N ASN A 712 -15.41 -20.79 -7.65
CA ASN A 712 -16.47 -20.63 -8.63
C ASN A 712 -17.50 -21.79 -8.57
N GLY A 713 -18.70 -21.55 -9.09
CA GLY A 713 -19.81 -22.49 -9.06
C GLY A 713 -19.51 -23.83 -9.76
N ARG A 714 -18.69 -23.81 -10.81
CA ARG A 714 -18.27 -25.04 -11.52
C ARG A 714 -17.37 -25.91 -10.64
N THR A 715 -16.40 -25.30 -9.97
CA THR A 715 -15.49 -25.96 -9.04
C THR A 715 -16.26 -26.52 -7.84
N LEU A 716 -17.15 -25.73 -7.24
CA LEU A 716 -18.06 -26.19 -6.17
C LEU A 716 -18.89 -27.41 -6.61
N THR A 717 -19.50 -27.34 -7.79
CA THR A 717 -20.32 -28.43 -8.33
C THR A 717 -19.48 -29.69 -8.58
N SER A 718 -18.28 -29.54 -9.14
CA SER A 718 -17.37 -30.67 -9.39
C SER A 718 -16.95 -31.40 -8.10
N LEU A 719 -16.96 -30.68 -6.97
CA LEU A 719 -16.65 -31.21 -5.64
C LEU A 719 -17.91 -31.68 -4.86
N GLY A 720 -19.12 -31.53 -5.43
CA GLY A 720 -20.37 -31.84 -4.73
C GLY A 720 -20.65 -30.93 -3.52
N LEU A 721 -20.23 -29.66 -3.61
CA LEU A 721 -20.34 -28.65 -2.55
C LEU A 721 -21.28 -27.52 -2.96
N THR A 722 -21.78 -26.78 -1.97
CA THR A 722 -22.58 -25.56 -2.12
C THR A 722 -22.00 -24.47 -1.22
N ALA A 723 -22.20 -23.19 -1.55
CA ALA A 723 -21.82 -22.10 -0.66
C ALA A 723 -22.44 -22.27 0.75
N GLY A 724 -21.68 -21.89 1.78
CA GLY A 724 -22.04 -22.07 3.19
C GLY A 724 -21.73 -23.46 3.76
N ALA A 725 -21.25 -24.40 2.94
CA ALA A 725 -20.83 -25.71 3.44
C ALA A 725 -19.51 -25.58 4.24
N LYS A 726 -19.43 -26.28 5.38
CA LYS A 726 -18.18 -26.47 6.11
C LYS A 726 -17.33 -27.53 5.41
N VAL A 727 -16.08 -27.19 5.16
CA VAL A 727 -15.13 -28.05 4.46
C VAL A 727 -13.81 -28.12 5.21
N ARG A 728 -13.17 -29.27 5.14
CA ARG A 728 -11.77 -29.44 5.51
C ARG A 728 -10.94 -29.20 4.25
N VAL A 729 -10.10 -28.16 4.30
CA VAL A 729 -9.11 -27.90 3.26
C VAL A 729 -7.77 -28.41 3.74
N SER A 730 -7.14 -29.31 2.98
CA SER A 730 -5.82 -29.85 3.31
C SER A 730 -4.78 -29.39 2.29
N GLY A 731 -3.66 -28.86 2.78
CA GLY A 731 -2.49 -28.50 2.00
C GLY A 731 -1.27 -29.32 2.40
N GLY A 732 -0.09 -28.93 1.91
CA GLY A 732 1.14 -29.71 2.10
C GLY A 732 1.66 -29.85 3.53
N GLN A 733 1.13 -29.08 4.49
CA GLN A 733 1.60 -29.04 5.89
C GLN A 733 0.51 -29.39 6.92
N GLY A 734 -0.74 -29.54 6.50
CA GLY A 734 -1.85 -29.69 7.42
C GLY A 734 -3.20 -29.35 6.80
N ALA A 735 -4.21 -29.23 7.64
CA ALA A 735 -5.57 -28.93 7.23
C ALA A 735 -6.22 -27.87 8.11
N VAL A 736 -7.20 -27.17 7.56
CA VAL A 736 -8.02 -26.18 8.26
C VAL A 736 -9.49 -26.36 7.87
N GLU A 737 -10.39 -26.13 8.81
CA GLU A 737 -11.82 -26.10 8.55
C GLU A 737 -12.25 -24.69 8.18
N LEU A 738 -12.90 -24.55 7.02
CA LEU A 738 -13.36 -23.29 6.46
C LEU A 738 -14.80 -23.41 5.97
N GLU A 739 -15.46 -22.28 5.82
CA GLU A 739 -16.74 -22.19 5.13
C GLU A 739 -16.50 -21.90 3.64
N THR A 740 -17.27 -22.56 2.78
CA THR A 740 -17.22 -22.31 1.33
C THR A 740 -17.99 -21.06 0.94
N VAL A 741 -17.44 -20.28 0.02
CA VAL A 741 -18.10 -19.11 -0.57
C VAL A 741 -18.10 -19.30 -2.08
N GLN A 742 -19.24 -19.04 -2.72
CA GLN A 742 -19.28 -18.98 -4.18
C GLN A 742 -18.74 -17.62 -4.63
N ASP A 743 -17.67 -17.67 -5.42
CA ASP A 743 -17.07 -16.54 -6.10
C ASP A 743 -16.72 -16.96 -7.53
N ASP A 744 -17.58 -16.59 -8.47
CA ASP A 744 -17.43 -16.96 -9.89
C ASP A 744 -16.26 -16.22 -10.58
N ALA A 745 -15.61 -15.28 -9.90
CA ALA A 745 -14.39 -14.62 -10.36
C ALA A 745 -13.15 -15.54 -10.19
N VAL A 746 -13.19 -16.49 -9.25
CA VAL A 746 -12.06 -17.41 -9.02
C VAL A 746 -11.88 -18.35 -10.21
N ALA A 747 -10.62 -18.57 -10.63
CA ALA A 747 -10.30 -19.45 -11.74
C ALA A 747 -10.82 -20.89 -11.53
N ASP A 748 -11.06 -21.61 -12.63
CA ASP A 748 -11.35 -23.03 -12.53
C ASP A 748 -10.19 -23.78 -11.89
N ARG A 749 -10.51 -24.79 -11.08
CA ARG A 749 -9.52 -25.56 -10.31
C ARG A 749 -8.72 -24.72 -9.31
N ALA A 750 -9.22 -23.54 -8.94
CA ALA A 750 -8.60 -22.70 -7.93
C ALA A 750 -9.53 -22.50 -6.72
N VAL A 751 -8.92 -22.34 -5.56
CA VAL A 751 -9.61 -21.98 -4.31
C VAL A 751 -8.88 -20.77 -3.73
N ARG A 752 -9.58 -19.63 -3.64
CA ARG A 752 -9.03 -18.44 -3.01
C ARG A 752 -9.12 -18.59 -1.49
N ILE A 753 -7.96 -18.63 -0.84
CA ILE A 753 -7.82 -18.69 0.63
C ILE A 753 -6.65 -17.81 1.02
N SER A 754 -6.96 -16.67 1.64
CA SER A 754 -5.97 -15.67 2.04
C SER A 754 -4.85 -16.25 2.90
N ALA A 755 -3.64 -15.74 2.71
CA ALA A 755 -2.49 -15.97 3.58
C ALA A 755 -2.50 -15.00 4.78
N ALA A 756 -1.43 -15.01 5.57
CA ALA A 756 -1.24 -14.11 6.72
C ALA A 756 -2.29 -14.24 7.84
N PHE A 757 -2.99 -15.38 7.92
CA PHE A 757 -3.76 -15.77 9.11
C PHE A 757 -3.18 -17.03 9.75
N GLU A 758 -3.19 -17.06 11.08
CA GLU A 758 -2.65 -18.13 11.90
C GLU A 758 -3.31 -19.48 11.59
N ASN A 759 -4.63 -19.49 11.36
CA ASN A 759 -5.36 -20.71 11.01
C ASN A 759 -5.05 -21.23 9.60
N THR A 760 -4.81 -20.34 8.63
CA THR A 760 -4.48 -20.73 7.24
C THR A 760 -3.00 -21.03 7.03
N ALA A 761 -2.13 -20.71 7.99
CA ALA A 761 -0.71 -21.04 7.92
C ALA A 761 -0.48 -22.57 7.77
N ALA A 762 -1.39 -23.38 8.32
CA ALA A 762 -1.39 -24.84 8.20
C ALA A 762 -1.50 -25.36 6.75
N LEU A 763 -2.01 -24.55 5.81
CA LEU A 763 -2.12 -24.94 4.41
C LEU A 763 -0.78 -24.90 3.65
N GLY A 764 0.26 -24.30 4.23
CA GLY A 764 1.55 -24.10 3.58
C GLY A 764 1.52 -22.97 2.54
N GLY A 765 2.25 -23.17 1.44
CA GLY A 765 2.52 -22.16 0.41
C GLY A 765 1.29 -21.50 -0.21
N ALA A 766 1.51 -20.32 -0.81
CA ALA A 766 0.46 -19.49 -1.40
C ALA A 766 -0.17 -20.11 -2.66
N PHE A 767 0.59 -20.92 -3.41
CA PHE A 767 0.22 -21.48 -4.72
C PHE A 767 0.36 -23.01 -4.80
N GLY A 768 0.20 -23.69 -3.67
CA GLY A 768 0.29 -25.14 -3.59
C GLY A 768 -0.98 -25.86 -4.05
N GLN A 769 -0.82 -27.15 -4.37
CA GLN A 769 -1.98 -28.04 -4.51
C GLN A 769 -2.66 -28.25 -3.16
N ILE A 770 -3.99 -28.27 -3.19
CA ILE A 770 -4.83 -28.50 -2.01
C ILE A 770 -5.92 -29.53 -2.34
N SER A 771 -6.53 -30.07 -1.29
CA SER A 771 -7.75 -30.87 -1.37
C SER A 771 -8.84 -30.20 -0.54
N VAL A 772 -10.09 -30.37 -0.97
CA VAL A 772 -11.27 -29.83 -0.28
C VAL A 772 -12.26 -30.97 -0.11
N GLU A 773 -12.55 -31.30 1.15
CA GLU A 773 -13.47 -32.36 1.52
C GLU A 773 -14.56 -31.80 2.43
N ARG A 774 -15.74 -32.40 2.44
CA ARG A 774 -16.81 -32.02 3.39
C ARG A 774 -16.33 -32.34 4.81
N ALA A 775 -16.40 -31.36 5.71
CA ALA A 775 -15.96 -31.49 7.10
C ALA A 775 -16.86 -32.43 7.91
#